data_AF-C9QI61-F1
#
_entry.id   AF-C9QI61-F1
#
_cell.length_a   1.000
_cell.length_b   1.000
_cell.length_c   1.000
_cell.angle_alpha   90.00
_cell.angle_beta   90.00
_cell.angle_gamma   90.00
#
_symmetry.space_group_name_H-M   'P 1'
#
loop_
_entity.id
_entity.type
_entity.pdbx_description
1 polymer ?
#
loop_
_entity_poly.entity_id
_entity_poly.type
_entity_poly.pdbx_seq_one_letter_code
_entity_poly.pdbx_strand_id
1 'polypeptide(L)'
;MTIETGSSPYFLPCEQCSRWIEIFVRDEFNQPFNGVSGTLTDSAGNEFSVTLGEAPIYLEGLASGPVLLHLDSEQWLLESQKDEHKPNADSKPTADFANEHVDKLGAKAKFVEVTAGDLTELAEGQSLPARHEKGKADSLTLITDKSYVLQVRGFNFITLRVGMFFDGTGNNTYSAEWGKKELDKYYYKWRPKYEVHKDKPVTQWPGDMFKYPKDEKFHFFWEEDYAVDGSASNELTNIQKLHDLYLRDEYISESRTFVHPEYITGIGTGNEVDNSKPADESVVPGQAFGTGDYGVIAKVDTGIEKLCKALGPISESEQFIKINADGVKCIELDVFGFSRGAAAARHFTNVVADGEKGAFASQFSKACKANSISFKSGFDWESNESSCITFVGIFDTVAAIFDPLNGDFTPHNDNNGDVRLWLDPGRIEKVVHLTAHKKTEYRYNFCLNKVNSDGKFEEFVVPGAHSDLGGGYQSTLAYETVGGQEKNRYLLPLLESKPIKRLRRDISRWNYDKVKASLDEKFKKVIDHEVSLGWSKDDYTVDYKTVRRGGNDQTYLEGTLQKKRVVEGDLSRLYLRVMYGFAENAKVPLDDQQGEIWNEEGDSYYSAPRTIDGYEFGEFCEKALSAAKNGELLGELDVSNVEEVKDSSIMTSLMKANLIHHSSDCSIANKPHESDDTFVREIFECKKES
;
A
#
# COMPACT_ATOMS: atom_id res chain seq x y z
N MET A 1 -86.97 21.99 34.06
CA MET A 1 -87.46 20.68 33.58
C MET A 1 -87.88 20.87 32.14
N THR A 2 -86.91 20.88 31.23
CA THR A 2 -86.29 19.74 30.50
C THR A 2 -86.83 19.75 29.07
N ILE A 3 -85.99 20.28 28.19
CA ILE A 3 -86.10 20.25 26.73
C ILE A 3 -85.48 18.94 26.30
N GLU A 4 -86.22 18.09 25.60
CA GLU A 4 -85.67 16.98 24.83
C GLU A 4 -86.34 16.97 23.45
N THR A 5 -85.66 17.56 22.48
CA THR A 5 -85.86 17.27 21.07
C THR A 5 -85.02 16.04 20.75
N GLY A 6 -85.68 14.93 20.45
CA GLY A 6 -85.03 13.72 19.96
C GLY A 6 -84.43 13.93 18.57
N SER A 7 -83.12 13.76 18.47
CA SER A 7 -82.38 13.60 17.22
C SER A 7 -81.38 12.44 17.42
N SER A 8 -81.46 11.44 16.56
CA SER A 8 -80.60 10.23 16.52
C SER A 8 -79.08 10.55 16.54
N PRO A 9 -78.24 9.75 17.23
CA PRO A 9 -76.79 9.95 17.31
C PRO A 9 -75.98 9.34 16.14
N TYR A 10 -76.64 8.85 15.09
CA TYR A 10 -75.96 8.30 13.91
C TYR A 10 -76.21 9.19 12.70
N PHE A 11 -75.18 9.94 12.30
CA PHE A 11 -74.81 10.41 10.95
C PHE A 11 -73.95 11.67 11.09
N LEU A 12 -72.63 11.47 11.25
CA LEU A 12 -71.69 12.47 10.76
C LEU A 12 -71.85 12.49 9.23
N PRO A 13 -71.92 13.65 8.57
CA PRO A 13 -71.91 13.68 7.11
C PRO A 13 -70.58 13.06 6.66
N CYS A 14 -70.65 12.04 5.79
CA CYS A 14 -69.48 11.58 5.04
C CYS A 14 -68.83 12.82 4.42
N GLU A 15 -67.60 13.15 4.80
CA GLU A 15 -66.80 14.09 4.01
C GLU A 15 -66.84 13.60 2.58
N GLN A 16 -67.31 14.45 1.66
CA GLN A 16 -67.34 14.09 0.25
C GLN A 16 -65.90 14.04 -0.24
N CYS A 17 -65.35 12.84 -0.28
CA CYS A 17 -64.09 12.46 -0.91
C CYS A 17 -64.19 12.73 -2.42
N SER A 18 -63.99 13.99 -2.83
CA SER A 18 -64.09 14.44 -4.23
C SER A 18 -62.91 15.30 -4.66
N ARG A 19 -61.88 15.42 -3.82
CA ARG A 19 -60.71 16.27 -4.06
C ARG A 19 -59.64 15.47 -4.81
N TRP A 20 -58.70 16.18 -5.43
CA TRP A 20 -57.63 15.57 -6.20
C TRP A 20 -56.26 16.09 -5.78
N ILE A 21 -55.19 15.40 -6.14
CA ILE A 21 -53.82 15.92 -6.01
C ILE A 21 -52.96 15.37 -7.15
N GLU A 22 -52.01 16.17 -7.61
CA GLU A 22 -50.99 15.76 -8.58
C GLU A 22 -49.60 16.03 -7.99
N ILE A 23 -48.72 15.03 -8.00
CA ILE A 23 -47.37 15.16 -7.43
C ILE A 23 -46.36 14.53 -8.40
N PHE A 24 -45.39 15.33 -8.83
CA PHE A 24 -44.17 14.86 -9.45
C PHE A 24 -43.06 14.80 -8.41
N VAL A 25 -42.32 13.69 -8.36
CA VAL A 25 -41.10 13.56 -7.57
C VAL A 25 -39.94 13.38 -8.55
N ARG A 26 -39.04 14.36 -8.58
CA ARG A 26 -37.98 14.48 -9.60
C ARG A 26 -36.65 14.82 -8.93
N ASP A 27 -35.54 14.43 -9.55
CA ASP A 27 -34.21 14.86 -9.11
C ASP A 27 -33.87 16.28 -9.61
N GLU A 28 -32.62 16.73 -9.44
CA GLU A 28 -32.15 18.04 -9.86
C GLU A 28 -31.88 18.16 -11.38
N PHE A 29 -31.98 17.06 -12.13
CA PHE A 29 -31.91 16.99 -13.61
C PHE A 29 -33.28 16.74 -14.24
N ASN A 30 -34.36 16.87 -13.48
CA ASN A 30 -35.74 16.58 -13.85
C ASN A 30 -35.98 15.11 -14.26
N GLN A 31 -35.15 14.18 -13.80
CA GLN A 31 -35.36 12.76 -14.01
C GLN A 31 -36.30 12.19 -12.94
N PRO A 32 -37.14 11.21 -13.28
CA PRO A 32 -38.00 10.54 -12.32
C PRO A 32 -37.21 9.53 -11.48
N PHE A 33 -37.75 9.21 -10.31
CA PHE A 33 -37.38 8.02 -9.55
C PHE A 33 -38.35 6.89 -9.91
N ASN A 34 -37.87 5.67 -10.15
CA ASN A 34 -38.69 4.60 -10.70
C ASN A 34 -38.84 3.41 -9.75
N GLY A 35 -40.04 2.86 -9.65
CA GLY A 35 -40.28 1.59 -8.96
C GLY A 35 -40.26 1.66 -7.44
N VAL A 36 -40.25 2.87 -6.87
CA VAL A 36 -40.34 3.09 -5.42
C VAL A 36 -41.80 3.10 -5.01
N SER A 37 -42.17 2.17 -4.13
CA SER A 37 -43.52 2.08 -3.57
C SER A 37 -43.71 3.04 -2.40
N GLY A 38 -44.94 3.45 -2.16
CA GLY A 38 -45.29 4.30 -1.03
C GLY A 38 -46.78 4.34 -0.75
N THR A 39 -47.13 5.14 0.25
CA THR A 39 -48.49 5.40 0.68
C THR A 39 -48.71 6.90 0.74
N LEU A 40 -49.85 7.34 0.22
CA LEU A 40 -50.35 8.69 0.37
C LEU A 40 -51.55 8.67 1.32
N THR A 41 -51.51 9.46 2.39
CA THR A 41 -52.55 9.51 3.42
C THR A 41 -53.26 10.86 3.37
N ASP A 42 -54.59 10.85 3.23
CA ASP A 42 -55.40 12.08 3.22
C ASP A 42 -55.71 12.60 4.64
N SER A 43 -56.40 13.74 4.74
CA SER A 43 -56.75 14.38 6.01
C SER A 43 -57.72 13.58 6.89
N ALA A 44 -58.45 12.62 6.29
CA ALA A 44 -59.34 11.71 6.99
C ALA A 44 -58.64 10.41 7.43
N GLY A 45 -57.37 10.23 7.07
CA GLY A 45 -56.58 9.04 7.37
C GLY A 45 -56.76 7.89 6.37
N ASN A 46 -57.37 8.14 5.21
CA ASN A 46 -57.46 7.13 4.15
C ASN A 46 -56.09 6.98 3.47
N GLU A 47 -55.65 5.74 3.29
CA GLU A 47 -54.36 5.40 2.68
C GLU A 47 -54.54 4.93 1.24
N PHE A 48 -53.68 5.45 0.36
CA PHE A 48 -53.66 5.14 -1.07
C PHE A 48 -52.27 4.67 -1.46
N SER A 49 -52.16 3.47 -2.02
CA SER A 49 -50.89 2.96 -2.54
C SER A 49 -50.46 3.75 -3.78
N VAL A 50 -49.19 4.15 -3.81
CA VAL A 50 -48.59 4.90 -4.90
C VAL A 50 -47.25 4.27 -5.30
N THR A 51 -46.82 4.55 -6.53
CA THR A 51 -45.51 4.12 -7.04
C THR A 51 -44.91 5.26 -7.85
N LEU A 52 -43.63 5.55 -7.62
CA LEU A 52 -42.92 6.57 -8.37
C LEU A 52 -42.57 6.10 -9.79
N GLY A 53 -42.60 7.04 -10.73
CA GLY A 53 -42.18 6.84 -12.11
C GLY A 53 -42.26 8.13 -12.92
N GLU A 54 -42.20 8.02 -14.24
CA GLU A 54 -42.27 9.17 -15.16
C GLU A 54 -43.61 9.91 -15.08
N ALA A 55 -44.72 9.18 -14.91
CA ALA A 55 -46.04 9.79 -14.73
C ALA A 55 -46.18 10.38 -13.31
N PRO A 56 -46.92 11.48 -13.13
CA PRO A 56 -47.20 12.01 -11.81
C PRO A 56 -48.04 11.03 -10.99
N ILE A 57 -47.88 11.09 -9.66
CA ILE A 57 -48.88 10.56 -8.75
C ILE A 57 -50.13 11.43 -8.90
N TYR A 58 -51.17 10.87 -9.50
CA TYR A 58 -52.45 11.53 -9.67
C TYR A 58 -53.55 10.73 -8.97
N LEU A 59 -54.14 11.32 -7.93
CA LEU A 59 -55.22 10.70 -7.15
C LEU A 59 -56.45 11.61 -7.15
N GLU A 60 -57.62 11.00 -7.24
CA GLU A 60 -58.93 11.63 -7.07
C GLU A 60 -59.69 10.94 -5.94
N GLY A 61 -60.70 11.60 -5.38
CA GLY A 61 -61.50 11.04 -4.30
C GLY A 61 -60.84 11.19 -2.93
N LEU A 62 -60.09 12.26 -2.70
CA LEU A 62 -59.44 12.55 -1.42
C LEU A 62 -60.33 13.39 -0.51
N ALA A 63 -60.18 13.25 0.81
CA ALA A 63 -60.72 14.20 1.79
C ALA A 63 -60.05 15.58 1.65
N SER A 64 -60.76 16.64 2.02
CA SER A 64 -60.25 18.00 1.92
C SER A 64 -59.23 18.27 3.01
N GLY A 65 -58.01 18.69 2.66
CA GLY A 65 -57.02 19.10 3.66
C GLY A 65 -55.58 18.71 3.32
N PRO A 66 -54.70 18.62 4.33
CA PRO A 66 -53.32 18.22 4.14
C PRO A 66 -53.22 16.74 3.74
N VAL A 67 -52.18 16.44 2.98
CA VAL A 67 -51.85 15.10 2.50
C VAL A 67 -50.43 14.76 2.93
N LEU A 68 -50.19 13.52 3.34
CA LEU A 68 -48.87 13.00 3.66
C LEU A 68 -48.44 12.01 2.57
N LEU A 69 -47.26 12.21 1.99
CA LEU A 69 -46.61 11.22 1.12
C LEU A 69 -45.53 10.51 1.92
N HIS A 70 -45.57 9.19 1.95
CA HIS A 70 -44.61 8.35 2.65
C HIS A 70 -44.13 7.23 1.71
N LEU A 71 -42.84 7.19 1.42
CA LEU A 71 -42.20 6.20 0.57
C LEU A 71 -41.57 5.09 1.41
N ASP A 72 -41.60 3.87 0.88
CA ASP A 72 -40.91 2.72 1.48
C ASP A 72 -39.41 3.03 1.62
N SER A 73 -38.89 2.99 2.84
CA SER A 73 -37.56 3.50 3.15
C SER A 73 -36.44 2.71 2.45
N GLU A 74 -36.57 1.39 2.35
CA GLU A 74 -35.54 0.55 1.72
C GLU A 74 -35.47 0.81 0.21
N GLN A 75 -36.61 0.73 -0.49
CA GLN A 75 -36.67 1.01 -1.94
C GLN A 75 -36.27 2.46 -2.24
N TRP A 76 -36.73 3.40 -1.41
CA TRP A 76 -36.49 4.82 -1.61
C TRP A 76 -35.01 5.18 -1.49
N LEU A 77 -34.33 4.70 -0.45
CA LEU A 77 -32.92 5.01 -0.24
C LEU A 77 -32.03 4.34 -1.29
N LEU A 78 -32.37 3.15 -1.76
CA LEU A 78 -31.65 2.49 -2.85
C LEU A 78 -31.79 3.27 -4.17
N GLU A 79 -33.00 3.72 -4.51
CA GLU A 79 -33.27 4.47 -5.73
C GLU A 79 -32.67 5.88 -5.66
N SER A 80 -32.96 6.65 -4.60
CA SER A 80 -32.60 8.06 -4.51
C SER A 80 -31.09 8.30 -4.46
N GLN A 81 -30.31 7.30 -4.04
CA GLN A 81 -28.85 7.38 -3.92
C GLN A 81 -28.10 6.84 -5.14
N LYS A 82 -28.80 6.47 -6.23
CA LYS A 82 -28.16 6.06 -7.48
C LYS A 82 -27.28 7.18 -8.04
N ASP A 83 -26.22 6.76 -8.73
CA ASP A 83 -25.20 7.66 -9.28
C ASP A 83 -25.75 8.62 -10.35
N GLU A 84 -26.90 8.30 -10.91
CA GLU A 84 -27.67 9.11 -11.88
C GLU A 84 -28.30 10.36 -11.23
N HIS A 85 -28.67 10.29 -9.95
CA HIS A 85 -29.34 11.36 -9.20
C HIS A 85 -28.35 12.25 -8.42
N LYS A 86 -27.26 12.65 -9.09
CA LYS A 86 -26.23 13.51 -8.50
C LYS A 86 -26.73 14.96 -8.32
N PRO A 87 -26.09 15.76 -7.45
CA PRO A 87 -26.38 17.20 -7.36
C PRO A 87 -26.12 17.94 -8.69
N ASN A 88 -26.93 18.96 -8.98
CA ASN A 88 -26.83 19.83 -10.14
C ASN A 88 -26.71 21.30 -9.69
N ALA A 89 -25.49 21.80 -9.62
CA ALA A 89 -25.24 23.20 -9.24
C ALA A 89 -25.40 24.18 -10.41
N ASP A 90 -25.34 23.71 -11.65
CA ASP A 90 -25.17 24.56 -12.84
C ASP A 90 -26.49 25.03 -13.46
N SER A 91 -27.57 24.29 -13.23
CA SER A 91 -28.89 24.54 -13.83
C SER A 91 -30.03 24.09 -12.93
N LYS A 92 -31.24 24.59 -13.17
CA LYS A 92 -32.45 24.22 -12.39
C LYS A 92 -33.58 23.67 -13.27
N PRO A 93 -33.34 22.61 -14.07
CA PRO A 93 -34.30 22.11 -15.06
C PRO A 93 -35.63 21.68 -14.43
N THR A 94 -35.63 21.16 -13.21
CA THR A 94 -36.85 20.76 -12.49
C THR A 94 -37.68 21.96 -12.06
N ALA A 95 -37.04 23.06 -11.69
CA ALA A 95 -37.73 24.31 -11.39
C ALA A 95 -38.31 24.95 -12.67
N ASP A 96 -37.57 24.88 -13.78
CA ASP A 96 -38.04 25.33 -15.09
C ASP A 96 -39.27 24.51 -15.54
N PHE A 97 -39.20 23.18 -15.42
CA PHE A 97 -40.33 22.27 -15.66
C PHE A 97 -41.56 22.64 -14.80
N ALA A 98 -41.37 22.87 -13.50
CA ALA A 98 -42.46 23.25 -12.60
C ALA A 98 -43.12 24.60 -12.99
N ASN A 99 -42.34 25.54 -13.52
CA ASN A 99 -42.83 26.84 -13.97
C ASN A 99 -43.64 26.78 -15.27
N GLU A 100 -43.35 25.78 -16.12
CA GLU A 100 -44.02 25.54 -17.41
C GLU A 100 -45.21 24.59 -17.29
N HIS A 101 -45.19 23.66 -16.33
CA HIS A 101 -46.27 22.69 -16.13
C HIS A 101 -47.55 23.37 -15.63
N VAL A 102 -48.67 22.96 -16.23
CA VAL A 102 -50.00 23.45 -15.91
C VAL A 102 -50.90 22.26 -15.64
N ASP A 103 -51.60 22.29 -14.50
CA ASP A 103 -52.50 21.23 -14.08
C ASP A 103 -53.82 21.20 -14.90
N LYS A 104 -54.67 20.21 -14.60
CA LYS A 104 -55.98 20.04 -15.28
C LYS A 104 -56.93 21.24 -15.12
N LEU A 105 -56.69 22.11 -14.14
CA LEU A 105 -57.51 23.30 -13.87
C LEU A 105 -56.86 24.59 -14.40
N GLY A 106 -55.72 24.51 -15.09
CA GLY A 106 -55.03 25.67 -15.64
C GLY A 106 -54.11 26.39 -14.64
N ALA A 107 -53.87 25.83 -13.45
CA ALA A 107 -52.97 26.42 -12.46
C ALA A 107 -51.55 25.85 -12.58
N LYS A 108 -50.55 26.67 -12.22
CA LYS A 108 -49.15 26.25 -12.22
C LYS A 108 -48.86 25.34 -11.04
N ALA A 109 -48.00 24.34 -11.24
CA ALA A 109 -47.54 23.50 -10.15
C ALA A 109 -46.72 24.29 -9.13
N LYS A 110 -46.85 23.91 -7.85
CA LYS A 110 -46.02 24.44 -6.78
C LYS A 110 -44.70 23.67 -6.73
N PHE A 111 -43.60 24.35 -7.02
CA PHE A 111 -42.24 23.85 -6.82
C PHE A 111 -41.88 23.82 -5.33
N VAL A 112 -41.28 22.73 -4.85
CA VAL A 112 -40.75 22.59 -3.49
C VAL A 112 -39.46 21.78 -3.55
N GLU A 113 -38.39 22.27 -2.93
CA GLU A 113 -37.17 21.48 -2.75
C GLU A 113 -37.31 20.63 -1.47
N VAL A 114 -37.07 19.33 -1.59
CA VAL A 114 -37.22 18.36 -0.48
C VAL A 114 -35.97 17.52 -0.31
N THR A 115 -35.79 16.95 0.87
CA THR A 115 -34.76 15.94 1.15
C THR A 115 -35.32 14.53 1.03
N ALA A 116 -34.45 13.53 0.90
CA ALA A 116 -34.88 12.13 0.96
C ALA A 116 -35.59 11.81 2.29
N GLY A 117 -35.13 12.41 3.41
CA GLY A 117 -35.74 12.23 4.73
C GLY A 117 -37.10 12.91 4.91
N ASP A 118 -37.49 13.84 4.02
CA ASP A 118 -38.85 14.43 4.05
C ASP A 118 -39.92 13.46 3.54
N LEU A 119 -39.52 12.47 2.73
CA LEU A 119 -40.43 11.58 2.01
C LEU A 119 -40.51 10.17 2.60
N THR A 120 -39.77 9.87 3.68
CA THR A 120 -39.77 8.53 4.30
C THR A 120 -39.59 8.60 5.82
N GLU A 121 -39.80 7.50 6.51
CA GLU A 121 -39.36 7.30 7.90
C GLU A 121 -38.24 6.26 7.91
N LEU A 122 -37.10 6.64 8.48
CA LEU A 122 -35.93 5.77 8.55
C LEU A 122 -36.21 4.61 9.51
N ALA A 123 -35.85 3.39 9.09
CA ALA A 123 -35.90 2.22 9.94
C ALA A 123 -34.81 2.27 11.03
N GLU A 124 -34.94 1.43 12.05
CA GLU A 124 -33.95 1.34 13.13
C GLU A 124 -32.56 0.99 12.56
N GLY A 125 -31.56 1.83 12.85
CA GLY A 125 -30.19 1.67 12.34
C GLY A 125 -29.89 2.40 11.03
N GLN A 126 -30.89 2.91 10.30
CA GLN A 126 -30.68 3.77 9.13
C GLN A 126 -30.40 5.21 9.55
N SER A 127 -29.48 5.86 8.85
CA SER A 127 -29.19 7.28 9.01
C SER A 127 -28.95 7.93 7.65
N LEU A 128 -29.31 9.21 7.54
CA LEU A 128 -29.03 10.02 6.36
C LEU A 128 -27.90 11.00 6.65
N PRO A 129 -27.11 11.38 5.64
CA PRO A 129 -26.19 12.50 5.74
C PRO A 129 -26.94 13.78 6.13
N ALA A 130 -26.28 14.67 6.87
CA ALA A 130 -26.93 15.83 7.52
C ALA A 130 -27.73 16.75 6.57
N ARG A 131 -27.40 16.81 5.28
CA ARG A 131 -28.16 17.63 4.30
C ARG A 131 -29.46 16.99 3.81
N HIS A 132 -29.58 15.69 4.01
CA HIS A 132 -30.66 14.82 3.51
C HIS A 132 -31.62 14.41 4.62
N GLU A 133 -31.34 14.79 5.87
CA GLU A 133 -32.27 14.63 6.99
C GLU A 133 -33.55 15.45 6.78
N LYS A 134 -34.64 14.96 7.36
CA LYS A 134 -35.96 15.61 7.34
C LYS A 134 -35.88 17.07 7.80
N GLY A 135 -36.51 17.96 7.04
CA GLY A 135 -36.62 19.40 7.34
C GLY A 135 -35.37 20.22 7.05
N LYS A 136 -34.39 19.68 6.31
CA LYS A 136 -33.17 20.41 5.92
C LYS A 136 -33.30 21.13 4.57
N ALA A 137 -34.43 20.98 3.87
CA ALA A 137 -34.79 21.70 2.65
C ALA A 137 -36.00 22.63 2.91
N ASP A 138 -36.86 22.86 1.92
CA ASP A 138 -38.06 23.67 2.10
C ASP A 138 -39.09 22.95 2.99
N SER A 139 -39.99 23.72 3.60
CA SER A 139 -41.10 23.15 4.35
C SER A 139 -42.09 22.46 3.42
N LEU A 140 -42.16 21.12 3.51
CA LEU A 140 -43.09 20.31 2.73
C LEU A 140 -44.50 20.38 3.32
N THR A 141 -45.45 20.91 2.56
CA THR A 141 -46.88 20.89 2.91
C THR A 141 -47.71 20.67 1.65
N LEU A 142 -48.25 19.46 1.54
CA LEU A 142 -49.13 19.02 0.46
C LEU A 142 -50.58 19.20 0.88
N ILE A 143 -51.39 19.79 0.01
CA ILE A 143 -52.82 20.08 0.25
C ILE A 143 -53.57 19.68 -1.02
N THR A 144 -54.75 19.11 -0.86
CA THR A 144 -55.62 18.76 -1.98
C THR A 144 -55.98 19.95 -2.89
N ASP A 145 -56.39 19.66 -4.12
CA ASP A 145 -56.70 20.55 -5.24
C ASP A 145 -55.51 21.39 -5.75
N LYS A 146 -54.32 20.78 -5.73
CA LYS A 146 -53.08 21.40 -6.21
C LYS A 146 -52.17 20.39 -6.90
N SER A 147 -51.36 20.91 -7.83
CA SER A 147 -50.23 20.19 -8.43
C SER A 147 -48.91 20.60 -7.77
N TYR A 148 -48.03 19.64 -7.54
CA TYR A 148 -46.73 19.81 -6.90
C TYR A 148 -45.62 19.21 -7.75
N VAL A 149 -44.48 19.89 -7.81
CA VAL A 149 -43.22 19.33 -8.30
C VAL A 149 -42.23 19.37 -7.15
N LEU A 150 -41.91 18.18 -6.62
CA LEU A 150 -40.97 17.98 -5.54
C LEU A 150 -39.60 17.66 -6.15
N GLN A 151 -38.65 18.58 -6.00
CA GLN A 151 -37.26 18.37 -6.38
C GLN A 151 -36.52 17.77 -5.19
N VAL A 152 -36.06 16.53 -5.31
CA VAL A 152 -35.28 15.84 -4.29
C VAL A 152 -33.81 16.21 -4.45
N ARG A 153 -33.16 16.62 -3.35
CA ARG A 153 -31.72 16.88 -3.34
C ARG A 153 -30.93 15.63 -3.73
N GLY A 154 -29.98 15.80 -4.65
CA GLY A 154 -29.11 14.72 -5.10
C GLY A 154 -28.08 14.32 -4.06
N PHE A 155 -27.69 13.05 -4.05
CA PHE A 155 -26.65 12.54 -3.17
C PHE A 155 -25.27 12.58 -3.85
N ASN A 156 -24.24 12.96 -3.09
CA ASN A 156 -22.85 12.86 -3.54
C ASN A 156 -22.07 11.84 -2.69
N PHE A 157 -22.34 10.56 -2.89
CA PHE A 157 -21.48 9.50 -2.37
C PHE A 157 -20.26 9.31 -3.26
N ILE A 158 -19.09 9.25 -2.64
CA ILE A 158 -17.80 9.19 -3.34
C ILE A 158 -17.12 7.84 -3.13
N THR A 159 -16.19 7.49 -4.00
CA THR A 159 -15.26 6.39 -3.75
C THR A 159 -14.12 6.91 -2.87
N LEU A 160 -13.76 6.18 -1.81
CA LEU A 160 -12.53 6.42 -1.06
C LEU A 160 -11.49 5.42 -1.52
N ARG A 161 -10.43 5.89 -2.18
CA ARG A 161 -9.35 5.04 -2.68
C ARG A 161 -8.11 5.19 -1.83
N VAL A 162 -7.67 4.10 -1.20
CA VAL A 162 -6.59 4.13 -0.21
C VAL A 162 -5.39 3.32 -0.67
N GLY A 163 -4.21 3.93 -0.65
CA GLY A 163 -2.94 3.24 -0.84
C GLY A 163 -2.38 2.77 0.49
N MET A 164 -2.16 1.48 0.68
CA MET A 164 -1.62 0.88 1.91
C MET A 164 -0.20 0.34 1.66
N PHE A 165 0.81 0.94 2.28
CA PHE A 165 2.22 0.69 1.98
C PHE A 165 2.96 0.05 3.17
N PHE A 166 3.28 -1.25 3.07
CA PHE A 166 3.92 -2.02 4.15
C PHE A 166 5.42 -2.25 3.89
N ASP A 167 6.28 -1.59 4.66
CA ASP A 167 7.72 -1.66 4.42
C ASP A 167 8.40 -2.96 4.93
N GLY A 168 9.61 -3.23 4.44
CA GLY A 168 10.43 -4.39 4.79
C GLY A 168 10.96 -4.36 6.23
N THR A 169 11.38 -5.51 6.75
CA THR A 169 11.84 -5.60 8.15
C THR A 169 13.06 -4.77 8.42
N GLY A 170 13.05 -4.09 9.57
CA GLY A 170 14.15 -3.20 9.93
C GLY A 170 14.23 -1.99 8.99
N ASN A 171 13.19 -1.66 8.22
CA ASN A 171 13.13 -0.41 7.47
C ASN A 171 12.16 0.57 8.12
N ASN A 172 12.66 1.79 8.28
CA ASN A 172 11.89 2.92 8.74
C ASN A 172 12.46 4.15 8.02
N THR A 173 11.63 4.82 7.22
CA THR A 173 11.99 6.03 6.47
C THR A 173 12.65 7.09 7.34
N TYR A 174 12.15 7.33 8.55
CA TYR A 174 12.68 8.35 9.45
C TYR A 174 14.09 8.00 9.95
N SER A 175 14.34 6.71 10.23
CA SER A 175 15.68 6.22 10.57
C SER A 175 16.65 6.32 9.39
N ALA A 176 16.21 5.98 8.18
CA ALA A 176 17.03 6.07 6.96
C ALA A 176 17.42 7.53 6.67
N GLU A 177 16.48 8.48 6.79
CA GLU A 177 16.76 9.91 6.66
C GLU A 177 17.73 10.43 7.72
N TRP A 178 17.56 9.99 8.97
CA TRP A 178 18.48 10.33 10.05
C TRP A 178 19.89 9.78 9.77
N GLY A 179 19.96 8.52 9.33
CA GLY A 179 21.18 7.85 8.92
C GLY A 179 21.94 8.59 7.82
N LYS A 180 21.22 9.02 6.78
CA LYS A 180 21.78 9.85 5.71
C LYS A 180 22.39 11.15 6.26
N LYS A 181 21.68 11.85 7.15
CA LYS A 181 22.19 13.09 7.78
C LYS A 181 23.47 12.84 8.58
N GLU A 182 23.59 11.69 9.26
CA GLU A 182 24.82 11.33 9.95
C GLU A 182 25.94 11.04 8.96
N LEU A 183 25.70 10.23 7.91
CA LEU A 183 26.68 9.93 6.86
C LEU A 183 27.26 11.22 6.22
N ASP A 184 26.40 12.20 5.95
CA ASP A 184 26.81 13.49 5.37
C ASP A 184 27.81 14.26 6.24
N LYS A 185 27.72 14.14 7.58
CA LYS A 185 28.69 14.75 8.49
C LYS A 185 30.08 14.13 8.35
N TYR A 186 30.17 12.89 7.88
CA TYR A 186 31.44 12.19 7.72
C TYR A 186 32.13 12.50 6.39
N TYR A 187 31.47 13.16 5.43
CA TYR A 187 32.03 13.54 4.13
C TYR A 187 33.47 14.06 4.20
N TYR A 188 33.73 15.05 5.06
CA TYR A 188 35.05 15.70 5.17
C TYR A 188 36.15 14.78 5.71
N LYS A 189 35.80 13.70 6.42
CA LYS A 189 36.74 12.67 6.87
C LYS A 189 37.03 11.65 5.77
N TRP A 190 36.04 11.38 4.92
CA TRP A 190 36.07 10.33 3.92
C TRP A 190 36.68 10.75 2.60
N ARG A 191 36.28 11.92 2.10
CA ARG A 191 36.75 12.43 0.82
C ARG A 191 38.27 12.41 0.70
N PRO A 192 39.07 12.91 1.67
CA PRO A 192 40.53 12.87 1.54
C PRO A 192 41.10 11.46 1.45
N LYS A 193 40.51 10.48 2.16
CA LYS A 193 40.92 9.07 2.07
C LYS A 193 40.60 8.49 0.71
N TYR A 194 39.38 8.73 0.22
CA TYR A 194 38.98 8.30 -1.11
C TYR A 194 39.92 8.84 -2.19
N GLU A 195 40.23 10.15 -2.19
CA GLU A 195 41.14 10.75 -3.19
C GLU A 195 42.54 10.13 -3.19
N VAL A 196 43.02 9.61 -2.05
CA VAL A 196 44.33 8.93 -1.94
C VAL A 196 44.30 7.49 -2.47
N HIS A 197 43.12 6.86 -2.49
CA HIS A 197 42.97 5.44 -2.78
C HIS A 197 42.18 5.13 -4.06
N LYS A 198 41.47 6.10 -4.65
CA LYS A 198 40.59 5.92 -5.83
C LYS A 198 41.26 5.26 -7.04
N ASP A 199 42.56 5.48 -7.23
CA ASP A 199 43.33 4.93 -8.36
C ASP A 199 43.86 3.50 -8.07
N LYS A 200 43.59 2.96 -6.88
CA LYS A 200 43.97 1.60 -6.47
C LYS A 200 42.74 0.70 -6.50
N PRO A 201 42.93 -0.61 -6.76
CA PRO A 201 41.85 -1.59 -6.58
C PRO A 201 41.22 -1.49 -5.19
N VAL A 202 39.90 -1.60 -5.10
CA VAL A 202 39.12 -1.50 -3.84
C VAL A 202 39.61 -2.49 -2.78
N THR A 203 40.08 -3.66 -3.22
CA THR A 203 40.72 -4.67 -2.39
C THR A 203 41.98 -4.21 -1.65
N GLN A 204 42.65 -3.15 -2.12
CA GLN A 204 43.83 -2.54 -1.49
C GLN A 204 43.48 -1.34 -0.60
N TRP A 205 42.20 -0.99 -0.46
CA TRP A 205 41.79 0.14 0.36
C TRP A 205 41.93 -0.21 1.86
N PRO A 206 42.33 0.75 2.69
CA PRO A 206 42.45 0.57 4.13
C PRO A 206 41.14 0.04 4.73
N GLY A 207 41.22 -0.90 5.68
CA GLY A 207 40.02 -1.51 6.27
C GLY A 207 39.17 -0.54 7.10
N ASP A 208 39.73 0.57 7.55
CA ASP A 208 38.94 1.66 8.15
C ASP A 208 38.11 2.41 7.11
N MET A 209 38.28 2.14 5.82
CA MET A 209 37.45 2.71 4.77
C MET A 209 36.06 2.06 4.64
N PHE A 210 35.89 0.87 5.18
CA PHE A 210 34.63 0.11 5.15
C PHE A 210 33.89 0.18 6.50
N LYS A 211 34.33 1.08 7.39
CA LYS A 211 33.76 1.21 8.74
C LYS A 211 32.84 2.41 8.79
N TYR A 212 31.60 2.17 9.19
CA TYR A 212 30.68 3.23 9.49
C TYR A 212 31.16 4.08 10.70
N PRO A 213 30.62 5.30 10.83
CA PRO A 213 30.64 6.09 12.06
C PRO A 213 30.50 5.23 13.33
N LYS A 214 31.44 5.34 14.28
CA LYS A 214 31.27 4.75 15.61
C LYS A 214 30.30 5.61 16.42
N ASP A 215 29.01 5.32 16.30
CA ASP A 215 27.95 5.86 17.17
C ASP A 215 27.09 4.68 17.63
N GLU A 216 26.75 4.66 18.93
CA GLU A 216 26.03 3.57 19.62
C GLU A 216 24.61 3.35 19.07
N LYS A 217 24.15 4.23 18.19
CA LYS A 217 22.81 4.19 17.57
C LYS A 217 22.75 3.46 16.21
N PHE A 218 23.87 2.92 15.73
CA PHE A 218 23.97 2.16 14.48
C PHE A 218 24.20 0.67 14.77
N HIS A 219 23.24 0.01 15.42
CA HIS A 219 23.38 -1.38 15.85
C HIS A 219 22.10 -2.20 15.67
N PHE A 220 22.25 -3.41 15.14
CA PHE A 220 21.23 -4.45 15.15
C PHE A 220 21.72 -5.66 15.93
N PHE A 221 20.81 -6.40 16.55
CA PHE A 221 21.07 -7.26 17.71
C PHE A 221 21.67 -8.65 17.40
N TRP A 222 22.08 -8.93 16.15
CA TRP A 222 22.72 -10.18 15.72
C TRP A 222 24.11 -9.98 15.09
N GLU A 223 24.97 -9.17 15.68
CA GLU A 223 26.31 -8.94 15.10
C GLU A 223 27.42 -9.23 16.12
N GLU A 224 28.07 -10.40 15.97
CA GLU A 224 29.23 -10.78 16.81
C GLU A 224 30.55 -10.15 16.34
N ASP A 225 30.66 -9.62 15.12
CA ASP A 225 31.87 -8.96 14.65
C ASP A 225 31.52 -8.03 13.47
N TYR A 226 31.86 -6.74 13.58
CA TYR A 226 31.72 -5.65 12.59
C TYR A 226 30.35 -4.94 12.54
N ALA A 227 30.21 -3.85 13.32
CA ALA A 227 29.15 -2.85 13.15
C ALA A 227 29.18 -2.30 11.71
N VAL A 228 28.07 -2.16 10.99
CA VAL A 228 26.76 -1.58 11.33
C VAL A 228 25.71 -2.20 10.41
N ASP A 229 24.50 -2.56 10.87
CA ASP A 229 23.32 -2.65 9.98
C ASP A 229 21.96 -2.64 10.69
N GLY A 230 21.43 -1.44 10.98
CA GLY A 230 20.03 -1.22 11.36
C GLY A 230 19.31 -0.36 10.31
N SER A 231 18.04 0.02 10.52
CA SER A 231 17.26 0.82 9.56
C SER A 231 17.94 2.13 9.12
N ALA A 232 18.81 2.67 9.97
CA ALA A 232 19.57 3.89 9.74
C ALA A 232 20.77 3.74 8.79
N SER A 233 21.22 2.54 8.40
CA SER A 233 22.25 2.40 7.34
C SER A 233 21.67 2.36 5.92
N ASN A 234 20.35 2.15 5.79
CA ASN A 234 19.67 1.95 4.52
C ASN A 234 19.27 3.27 3.83
N GLU A 235 19.12 3.22 2.50
CA GLU A 235 18.36 4.21 1.72
C GLU A 235 16.85 3.96 1.91
N LEU A 236 16.03 4.87 1.39
CA LEU A 236 14.59 4.65 1.26
C LEU A 236 14.29 3.42 0.40
N THR A 237 13.32 2.62 0.82
CA THR A 237 12.83 1.48 0.06
C THR A 237 11.91 1.93 -1.07
N ASN A 238 11.66 1.04 -2.01
CA ASN A 238 10.69 1.27 -3.07
C ASN A 238 9.26 1.41 -2.52
N ILE A 239 8.96 0.90 -1.32
CA ILE A 239 7.67 1.09 -0.66
C ILE A 239 7.47 2.54 -0.24
N GLN A 240 8.49 3.15 0.41
CA GLN A 240 8.46 4.57 0.72
C GLN A 240 8.38 5.42 -0.56
N LYS A 241 9.20 5.10 -1.56
CA LYS A 241 9.21 5.85 -2.83
C LYS A 241 7.85 5.77 -3.54
N LEU A 242 7.20 4.60 -3.59
CA LEU A 242 5.85 4.47 -4.17
C LEU A 242 4.79 5.20 -3.36
N HIS A 243 4.90 5.20 -2.02
CA HIS A 243 4.01 5.99 -1.15
C HIS A 243 4.12 7.49 -1.44
N ASP A 244 5.33 7.99 -1.68
CA ASP A 244 5.57 9.41 -1.96
C ASP A 244 5.06 9.83 -3.35
N LEU A 245 5.03 8.88 -4.30
CA LEU A 245 4.44 9.08 -5.63
C LEU A 245 2.91 8.93 -5.65
N TYR A 246 2.29 8.43 -4.58
CA TYR A 246 0.84 8.25 -4.52
C TYR A 246 0.15 9.57 -4.18
N LEU A 247 -0.91 9.91 -4.93
CA LEU A 247 -1.65 11.16 -4.72
C LEU A 247 -2.17 11.26 -3.27
N ARG A 248 -2.06 12.44 -2.67
CA ARG A 248 -2.34 12.65 -1.24
C ARG A 248 -3.49 13.61 -1.01
N ASP A 249 -4.56 13.09 -0.42
CA ASP A 249 -5.71 13.86 0.03
C ASP A 249 -6.35 14.67 -1.11
N GLU A 250 -6.38 14.07 -2.29
CA GLU A 250 -6.87 14.67 -3.53
C GLU A 250 -8.20 14.08 -4.00
N TYR A 251 -9.07 14.93 -4.53
CA TYR A 251 -10.32 14.53 -5.15
C TYR A 251 -10.25 14.56 -6.68
N ILE A 252 -10.46 13.39 -7.29
CA ILE A 252 -10.55 13.18 -8.73
C ILE A 252 -12.02 13.27 -9.14
N SER A 253 -12.37 14.38 -9.81
CA SER A 253 -13.76 14.74 -10.12
C SER A 253 -14.44 13.79 -11.10
N GLU A 254 -13.69 13.28 -12.06
CA GLU A 254 -14.13 12.43 -13.16
C GLU A 254 -14.66 11.09 -12.66
N SER A 255 -14.01 10.52 -11.65
CA SER A 255 -14.38 9.26 -11.03
C SER A 255 -15.14 9.43 -9.71
N ARG A 256 -15.28 10.66 -9.20
CA ARG A 256 -15.79 10.97 -7.85
C ARG A 256 -15.02 10.19 -6.77
N THR A 257 -13.69 10.26 -6.84
CA THR A 257 -12.80 9.49 -5.97
C THR A 257 -11.97 10.43 -5.11
N PHE A 258 -11.97 10.22 -3.80
CA PHE A 258 -11.02 10.84 -2.88
C PHE A 258 -9.88 9.86 -2.60
N VAL A 259 -8.64 10.30 -2.75
CA VAL A 259 -7.44 9.46 -2.69
C VAL A 259 -6.63 9.75 -1.43
N HIS A 260 -6.17 8.72 -0.72
CA HIS A 260 -5.37 8.85 0.49
C HIS A 260 -4.32 7.73 0.63
N PRO A 261 -3.04 8.04 0.88
CA PRO A 261 -2.01 7.02 1.16
C PRO A 261 -1.67 6.91 2.64
N GLU A 262 -1.46 5.67 3.09
CA GLU A 262 -0.98 5.29 4.41
C GLU A 262 0.31 4.48 4.33
N TYR A 263 1.36 4.96 5.02
CA TYR A 263 2.63 4.26 5.16
C TYR A 263 2.76 3.57 6.51
N ILE A 264 3.18 2.30 6.46
CA ILE A 264 3.37 1.42 7.61
C ILE A 264 4.85 1.00 7.65
N THR A 265 5.53 1.35 8.74
CA THR A 265 6.95 1.04 8.93
C THR A 265 7.19 -0.46 9.01
N GLY A 266 8.43 -0.85 8.72
CA GLY A 266 8.88 -2.22 8.69
C GLY A 266 8.63 -3.01 9.96
N ILE A 267 8.35 -4.31 9.81
CA ILE A 267 8.31 -5.27 10.92
C ILE A 267 9.61 -5.18 11.73
N GLY A 268 9.51 -5.26 13.07
CA GLY A 268 10.65 -5.07 13.97
C GLY A 268 11.09 -3.61 14.22
N THR A 269 10.44 -2.62 13.61
CA THR A 269 10.68 -1.19 13.88
C THR A 269 9.49 -0.51 14.57
N GLY A 270 9.79 0.52 15.37
CA GLY A 270 8.80 1.43 15.95
C GLY A 270 7.88 2.09 14.92
N ASN A 271 6.73 2.56 15.39
CA ASN A 271 5.77 3.34 14.59
C ASN A 271 6.04 4.85 14.69
N GLU A 272 7.23 5.22 15.15
CA GLU A 272 7.63 6.61 15.38
C GLU A 272 7.84 7.35 14.07
N VAL A 273 7.43 8.62 14.05
CA VAL A 273 7.52 9.53 12.89
C VAL A 273 8.54 10.66 13.08
N ASP A 274 9.33 10.59 14.16
CA ASP A 274 10.35 11.59 14.49
C ASP A 274 11.69 11.21 13.86
N ASN A 275 12.20 12.03 12.94
CA ASN A 275 13.52 11.86 12.33
C ASN A 275 14.66 12.58 13.08
N SER A 276 14.41 13.07 14.29
CA SER A 276 15.43 13.64 15.17
C SER A 276 16.28 12.57 15.87
N LYS A 277 15.80 11.32 15.89
CA LYS A 277 16.44 10.14 16.47
C LYS A 277 16.09 8.91 15.59
N PRO A 278 16.91 7.85 15.59
CA PRO A 278 16.47 6.58 15.01
C PRO A 278 15.25 6.08 15.78
N ALA A 279 14.33 5.43 15.08
CA ALA A 279 13.17 4.83 15.71
C ALA A 279 13.58 3.72 16.68
N ASP A 280 12.77 3.49 17.71
CA ASP A 280 12.94 2.33 18.58
C ASP A 280 12.87 1.03 17.75
N GLU A 281 14.00 0.34 17.61
CA GLU A 281 14.08 -0.98 17.01
C GLU A 281 13.90 -2.02 18.13
N SER A 282 13.06 -3.03 17.92
CA SER A 282 12.83 -4.01 18.99
C SER A 282 14.09 -4.81 19.27
N VAL A 283 14.58 -4.69 20.51
CA VAL A 283 15.75 -5.40 21.04
C VAL A 283 15.42 -6.85 21.43
N VAL A 284 14.14 -7.24 21.38
CA VAL A 284 13.66 -8.54 21.88
C VAL A 284 13.53 -9.55 20.74
N PRO A 285 14.23 -10.72 20.81
CA PRO A 285 14.24 -11.75 19.76
C PRO A 285 12.90 -12.40 19.37
N GLY A 286 11.77 -12.03 19.98
CA GLY A 286 10.44 -12.47 19.52
C GLY A 286 9.71 -11.43 18.67
N GLN A 287 9.98 -10.13 18.91
CA GLN A 287 9.27 -8.99 18.34
C GLN A 287 9.82 -8.53 16.98
N ALA A 288 11.13 -8.65 16.78
CA ALA A 288 11.79 -8.41 15.49
C ALA A 288 11.62 -9.57 14.46
N PHE A 289 10.85 -10.59 14.83
CA PHE A 289 10.74 -11.87 14.10
C PHE A 289 9.34 -12.25 13.63
N GLY A 290 8.38 -11.31 13.71
CA GLY A 290 7.04 -11.50 13.16
C GLY A 290 5.95 -11.81 14.19
N THR A 291 6.25 -11.89 15.49
CA THR A 291 5.26 -12.08 16.57
C THR A 291 5.24 -10.92 17.56
N GLY A 292 4.14 -10.70 18.29
CA GLY A 292 4.00 -9.60 19.25
C GLY A 292 3.77 -8.22 18.59
N ASP A 293 3.94 -7.14 19.37
CA ASP A 293 3.55 -5.76 19.02
C ASP A 293 4.19 -5.17 17.74
N TYR A 294 5.22 -5.83 17.18
CA TYR A 294 5.91 -5.42 15.95
C TYR A 294 5.90 -6.47 14.84
N GLY A 295 5.07 -7.52 14.98
CA GLY A 295 4.91 -8.60 14.01
C GLY A 295 4.02 -8.25 12.81
N VAL A 296 3.84 -9.19 11.89
CA VAL A 296 3.05 -9.00 10.65
C VAL A 296 1.62 -8.54 10.96
N ILE A 297 0.94 -9.27 11.85
CA ILE A 297 -0.45 -8.98 12.25
C ILE A 297 -0.55 -7.62 12.92
N ALA A 298 0.35 -7.33 13.87
CA ALA A 298 0.36 -6.04 14.57
C ALA A 298 0.61 -4.84 13.63
N LYS A 299 1.41 -5.01 12.56
CA LYS A 299 1.59 -3.97 11.54
C LYS A 299 0.35 -3.78 10.67
N VAL A 300 -0.39 -4.86 10.38
CA VAL A 300 -1.70 -4.77 9.73
C VAL A 300 -2.69 -4.03 10.62
N ASP A 301 -2.80 -4.40 11.89
CA ASP A 301 -3.66 -3.70 12.86
C ASP A 301 -3.29 -2.22 12.99
N THR A 302 -1.99 -1.91 13.07
CA THR A 302 -1.48 -0.53 13.06
C THR A 302 -1.91 0.22 11.79
N GLY A 303 -1.83 -0.41 10.62
CA GLY A 303 -2.26 0.18 9.36
C GLY A 303 -3.77 0.49 9.35
N ILE A 304 -4.60 -0.44 9.83
CA ILE A 304 -6.05 -0.24 9.97
C ILE A 304 -6.33 0.92 10.93
N GLU A 305 -5.65 0.96 12.08
CA GLU A 305 -5.81 2.04 13.04
C GLU A 305 -5.40 3.41 12.49
N LYS A 306 -4.29 3.48 11.74
CA LYS A 306 -3.83 4.73 11.11
C LYS A 306 -4.87 5.25 10.13
N LEU A 307 -5.34 4.39 9.22
CA LEU A 307 -6.40 4.75 8.28
C LEU A 307 -7.67 5.21 9.00
N CYS A 308 -8.10 4.51 10.06
CA CYS A 308 -9.26 4.91 10.85
C CYS A 308 -9.08 6.28 11.51
N LYS A 309 -7.87 6.61 11.96
CA LYS A 309 -7.53 7.93 12.53
C LYS A 309 -7.49 9.01 11.45
N ALA A 310 -7.06 8.68 10.22
CA ALA A 310 -7.01 9.61 9.10
C ALA A 310 -8.41 10.05 8.62
N LEU A 311 -9.46 9.25 8.85
CA LEU A 311 -10.83 9.62 8.48
C LEU A 311 -11.32 10.95 9.07
N GLY A 312 -10.87 11.32 10.28
CA GLY A 312 -11.19 12.61 10.87
C GLY A 312 -10.66 13.78 10.03
N PRO A 313 -9.32 13.91 9.89
CA PRO A 313 -8.69 14.89 9.01
C PRO A 313 -9.24 14.87 7.57
N ILE A 314 -9.53 13.69 7.00
CA ILE A 314 -10.12 13.57 5.66
C ILE A 314 -11.49 14.24 5.60
N SER A 315 -12.39 13.92 6.54
CA SER A 315 -13.75 14.48 6.59
C SER A 315 -13.76 16.00 6.83
N GLU A 316 -12.73 16.51 7.50
CA GLU A 316 -12.54 17.93 7.79
C GLU A 316 -11.75 18.68 6.70
N SER A 317 -11.22 17.96 5.70
CA SER A 317 -10.39 18.56 4.65
C SER A 317 -11.20 19.50 3.75
N GLU A 318 -10.56 20.57 3.27
CA GLU A 318 -11.19 21.53 2.37
C GLU A 318 -11.74 20.86 1.10
N GLN A 319 -11.03 19.86 0.58
CA GLN A 319 -11.44 19.13 -0.61
C GLN A 319 -12.74 18.35 -0.36
N PHE A 320 -12.82 17.59 0.74
CA PHE A 320 -13.99 16.78 1.09
C PHE A 320 -15.23 17.65 1.38
N ILE A 321 -15.03 18.79 2.06
CA ILE A 321 -16.09 19.77 2.34
C ILE A 321 -16.55 20.46 1.05
N LYS A 322 -15.61 20.90 0.20
CA LYS A 322 -15.92 21.64 -1.04
C LYS A 322 -16.76 20.83 -2.01
N ILE A 323 -16.50 19.52 -2.11
CA ILE A 323 -17.28 18.63 -2.97
C ILE A 323 -18.61 18.24 -2.35
N ASN A 324 -18.90 18.68 -1.11
CA ASN A 324 -20.12 18.34 -0.42
C ASN A 324 -20.29 16.81 -0.40
N ALA A 325 -19.27 16.04 0.01
CA ALA A 325 -19.41 14.59 0.08
C ALA A 325 -20.44 14.19 1.15
N ASP A 326 -21.37 13.33 0.76
CA ASP A 326 -22.43 12.81 1.64
C ASP A 326 -22.00 11.52 2.36
N GLY A 327 -20.95 10.87 1.86
CA GLY A 327 -20.46 9.61 2.40
C GLY A 327 -19.67 8.82 1.37
N VAL A 328 -19.47 7.53 1.66
CA VAL A 328 -18.71 6.60 0.83
C VAL A 328 -19.65 5.61 0.13
N LYS A 329 -19.53 5.47 -1.19
CA LYS A 329 -20.20 4.41 -1.95
C LYS A 329 -19.32 3.17 -2.15
N CYS A 330 -18.01 3.35 -2.19
CA CYS A 330 -17.05 2.29 -2.45
C CYS A 330 -15.71 2.60 -1.78
N ILE A 331 -15.04 1.57 -1.28
CA ILE A 331 -13.67 1.63 -0.79
C ILE A 331 -12.80 0.81 -1.75
N GLU A 332 -11.85 1.48 -2.38
CA GLU A 332 -10.86 0.87 -3.25
C GLU A 332 -9.51 0.83 -2.53
N LEU A 333 -8.82 -0.31 -2.56
CA LEU A 333 -7.55 -0.50 -1.86
C LEU A 333 -6.44 -0.89 -2.84
N ASP A 334 -5.37 -0.09 -2.88
CA ASP A 334 -4.11 -0.43 -3.54
C ASP A 334 -3.09 -0.79 -2.46
N VAL A 335 -2.57 -2.02 -2.46
CA VAL A 335 -1.76 -2.55 -1.36
C VAL A 335 -0.35 -2.86 -1.87
N PHE A 336 0.66 -2.28 -1.22
CA PHE A 336 2.05 -2.48 -1.57
C PHE A 336 2.83 -3.08 -0.41
N GLY A 337 3.83 -3.91 -0.70
CA GLY A 337 4.71 -4.39 0.36
C GLY A 337 6.03 -4.99 -0.10
N PHE A 338 7.05 -4.92 0.76
CA PHE A 338 8.37 -5.51 0.51
C PHE A 338 8.75 -6.51 1.59
N SER A 339 9.32 -7.66 1.22
CA SER A 339 9.84 -8.65 2.17
C SER A 339 8.76 -9.17 3.10
N ARG A 340 8.92 -9.04 4.42
CA ARG A 340 7.87 -9.31 5.41
C ARG A 340 6.73 -8.28 5.37
N GLY A 341 6.98 -7.07 4.87
CA GLY A 341 5.92 -6.12 4.52
C GLY A 341 5.04 -6.62 3.37
N ALA A 342 5.58 -7.41 2.43
CA ALA A 342 4.77 -8.10 1.42
C ALA A 342 3.88 -9.20 2.04
N ALA A 343 4.38 -9.90 3.07
CA ALA A 343 3.55 -10.82 3.86
C ALA A 343 2.42 -10.07 4.61
N ALA A 344 2.71 -8.88 5.17
CA ALA A 344 1.71 -8.01 5.78
C ALA A 344 0.67 -7.49 4.76
N ALA A 345 1.10 -7.09 3.57
CA ALA A 345 0.21 -6.71 2.48
C ALA A 345 -0.76 -7.86 2.12
N ARG A 346 -0.24 -9.08 1.92
CA ARG A 346 -1.06 -10.27 1.65
C ARG A 346 -2.00 -10.59 2.81
N HIS A 347 -1.53 -10.49 4.05
CA HIS A 347 -2.39 -10.68 5.22
C HIS A 347 -3.50 -9.64 5.31
N PHE A 348 -3.17 -8.36 5.09
CA PHE A 348 -4.14 -7.27 5.08
C PHE A 348 -5.25 -7.51 4.05
N THR A 349 -4.92 -7.96 2.83
CA THR A 349 -5.95 -8.31 1.84
C THR A 349 -6.92 -9.39 2.33
N ASN A 350 -6.43 -10.37 3.08
CA ASN A 350 -7.28 -11.39 3.71
C ASN A 350 -8.12 -10.82 4.85
N VAL A 351 -7.62 -9.84 5.61
CA VAL A 351 -8.38 -9.17 6.68
C VAL A 351 -9.50 -8.30 6.10
N VAL A 352 -9.28 -7.68 4.94
CA VAL A 352 -10.32 -6.96 4.18
C VAL A 352 -11.37 -7.94 3.64
N ALA A 353 -10.95 -9.13 3.20
CA ALA A 353 -11.85 -10.14 2.65
C ALA A 353 -12.73 -10.86 3.68
N ASP A 354 -12.53 -10.64 4.99
CA ASP A 354 -13.31 -11.28 6.07
C ASP A 354 -14.76 -10.76 6.19
N GLY A 355 -15.17 -9.81 5.33
CA GLY A 355 -16.54 -9.30 5.27
C GLY A 355 -16.91 -8.40 6.44
N GLU A 356 -18.21 -8.14 6.63
CA GLU A 356 -18.74 -7.12 7.56
C GLU A 356 -18.29 -7.33 9.03
N LYS A 357 -18.14 -8.60 9.45
CA LYS A 357 -17.72 -8.96 10.81
C LYS A 357 -16.19 -9.03 10.96
N GLY A 358 -15.45 -8.85 9.87
CA GLY A 358 -13.99 -8.79 9.86
C GLY A 358 -13.44 -7.61 10.65
N ALA A 359 -12.16 -7.72 11.04
CA ALA A 359 -11.49 -6.68 11.83
C ALA A 359 -11.42 -5.34 11.09
N PHE A 360 -11.19 -5.36 9.76
CA PHE A 360 -11.15 -4.14 8.95
C PHE A 360 -12.52 -3.46 8.87
N ALA A 361 -13.54 -4.17 8.36
CA ALA A 361 -14.88 -3.63 8.15
C ALA A 361 -15.49 -3.07 9.44
N SER A 362 -15.36 -3.79 10.56
CA SER A 362 -15.91 -3.38 11.85
C SER A 362 -15.23 -2.11 12.41
N GLN A 363 -13.90 -2.03 12.38
CA GLN A 363 -13.16 -0.86 12.85
C GLN A 363 -13.38 0.35 11.95
N PHE A 364 -13.30 0.15 10.64
CA PHE A 364 -13.49 1.19 9.65
C PHE A 364 -14.90 1.77 9.70
N SER A 365 -15.94 0.91 9.77
CA SER A 365 -17.33 1.35 9.92
C SER A 365 -17.56 2.17 11.18
N LYS A 366 -16.96 1.74 12.31
CA LYS A 366 -17.03 2.49 13.57
C LYS A 366 -16.35 3.86 13.46
N ALA A 367 -15.21 3.93 12.79
CA ALA A 367 -14.48 5.17 12.56
C ALA A 367 -15.24 6.11 11.60
N CYS A 368 -15.84 5.59 10.52
CA CYS A 368 -16.73 6.36 9.65
C CYS A 368 -17.89 6.98 10.44
N LYS A 369 -18.58 6.17 11.27
CA LYS A 369 -19.67 6.65 12.11
C LYS A 369 -19.22 7.73 13.09
N ALA A 370 -18.03 7.59 13.69
CA ALA A 370 -17.48 8.59 14.61
C ALA A 370 -17.15 9.92 13.92
N ASN A 371 -16.83 9.89 12.63
CA ASN A 371 -16.50 11.06 11.81
C ASN A 371 -17.66 11.50 10.89
N SER A 372 -18.89 11.05 11.15
CA SER A 372 -20.10 11.40 10.37
C SER A 372 -20.02 11.06 8.86
N ILE A 373 -19.23 10.05 8.50
CA ILE A 373 -19.15 9.51 7.14
C ILE A 373 -20.18 8.39 7.03
N SER A 374 -21.19 8.57 6.18
CA SER A 374 -22.22 7.56 5.94
C SER A 374 -21.81 6.61 4.81
N PHE A 375 -22.30 5.36 4.83
CA PHE A 375 -22.24 4.49 3.65
C PHE A 375 -23.49 4.66 2.80
N LYS A 376 -23.33 4.50 1.48
CA LYS A 376 -24.45 4.43 0.55
C LYS A 376 -25.37 3.27 0.91
N SER A 377 -26.68 3.42 0.70
CA SER A 377 -27.65 2.34 0.87
C SER A 377 -27.29 1.16 -0.02
N GLY A 378 -27.32 -0.06 0.53
CA GLY A 378 -26.90 -1.28 -0.15
C GLY A 378 -25.39 -1.52 -0.17
N PHE A 379 -24.59 -0.77 0.60
CA PHE A 379 -23.17 -1.04 0.75
C PHE A 379 -22.92 -2.43 1.34
N ASP A 380 -22.07 -3.22 0.68
CA ASP A 380 -21.77 -4.61 1.05
C ASP A 380 -20.26 -4.86 1.07
N TRP A 381 -19.73 -5.16 2.26
CA TRP A 381 -18.31 -5.46 2.45
C TRP A 381 -17.82 -6.67 1.65
N GLU A 382 -18.71 -7.59 1.25
CA GLU A 382 -18.38 -8.79 0.49
C GLU A 382 -18.49 -8.58 -1.03
N SER A 383 -18.98 -7.41 -1.48
CA SER A 383 -19.11 -7.05 -2.90
C SER A 383 -17.95 -6.18 -3.38
N ASN A 384 -17.39 -6.48 -4.56
CA ASN A 384 -16.37 -5.64 -5.20
C ASN A 384 -16.93 -4.27 -5.66
N GLU A 385 -18.26 -4.09 -5.68
CA GLU A 385 -18.86 -2.79 -5.99
C GLU A 385 -18.77 -1.79 -4.82
N SER A 386 -18.59 -2.29 -3.59
CA SER A 386 -18.55 -1.50 -2.36
C SER A 386 -17.18 -1.60 -1.65
N SER A 387 -16.49 -2.73 -1.74
CA SER A 387 -15.15 -2.91 -1.18
C SER A 387 -14.32 -3.79 -2.11
N CYS A 388 -13.30 -3.21 -2.74
CA CYS A 388 -12.48 -3.86 -3.74
C CYS A 388 -10.98 -3.64 -3.47
N ILE A 389 -10.18 -4.67 -3.71
CA ILE A 389 -8.72 -4.55 -3.73
C ILE A 389 -8.30 -4.45 -5.20
N THR A 390 -7.95 -3.24 -5.62
CA THR A 390 -7.72 -2.90 -7.04
C THR A 390 -6.33 -3.35 -7.49
N PHE A 391 -5.32 -3.22 -6.64
CA PHE A 391 -3.95 -3.57 -6.99
C PHE A 391 -3.18 -4.11 -5.78
N VAL A 392 -2.38 -5.15 -5.97
CA VAL A 392 -1.40 -5.63 -4.98
C VAL A 392 -0.01 -5.67 -5.60
N GLY A 393 0.86 -4.73 -5.22
CA GLY A 393 2.23 -4.62 -5.72
C GLY A 393 3.25 -5.04 -4.68
N ILE A 394 3.85 -6.22 -4.82
CA ILE A 394 4.74 -6.78 -3.80
C ILE A 394 6.13 -7.11 -4.33
N PHE A 395 7.13 -6.96 -3.46
CA PHE A 395 8.54 -7.26 -3.73
C PHE A 395 9.03 -8.39 -2.82
N ASP A 396 9.48 -9.46 -3.45
CA ASP A 396 10.25 -10.58 -2.88
C ASP A 396 9.75 -11.05 -1.50
N THR A 397 8.54 -11.59 -1.46
CA THR A 397 7.86 -11.95 -0.21
C THR A 397 8.65 -12.97 0.60
N VAL A 398 8.97 -12.60 1.85
CA VAL A 398 9.55 -13.50 2.86
C VAL A 398 8.59 -13.49 4.05
N ALA A 399 7.95 -14.61 4.35
CA ALA A 399 6.89 -14.66 5.37
C ALA A 399 7.32 -15.25 6.71
N ALA A 400 8.33 -16.14 6.70
CA ALA A 400 8.58 -17.05 7.80
C ALA A 400 8.71 -16.35 9.16
N ILE A 401 7.95 -16.89 10.12
CA ILE A 401 7.82 -16.43 11.49
C ILE A 401 8.62 -17.37 12.39
N PHE A 402 9.40 -16.80 13.30
CA PHE A 402 10.16 -17.56 14.29
C PHE A 402 9.21 -18.13 15.35
N ASP A 403 9.17 -19.47 15.52
CA ASP A 403 8.36 -20.17 16.54
C ASP A 403 9.24 -20.91 17.58
N PRO A 404 9.80 -20.16 18.55
CA PRO A 404 10.69 -20.73 19.55
C PRO A 404 9.97 -21.59 20.59
N LEU A 405 8.64 -21.48 20.69
CA LEU A 405 7.83 -22.27 21.63
C LEU A 405 7.74 -23.74 21.17
N ASN A 406 7.84 -23.99 19.87
CA ASN A 406 7.86 -25.33 19.28
C ASN A 406 9.26 -25.83 18.88
N GLY A 407 10.32 -25.13 19.30
CA GLY A 407 11.71 -25.54 19.06
C GLY A 407 12.26 -25.17 17.68
N ASP A 408 11.59 -24.28 16.95
CA ASP A 408 12.11 -23.69 15.73
C ASP A 408 12.83 -22.37 16.03
N PHE A 409 14.12 -22.32 15.65
CA PHE A 409 14.98 -21.18 15.88
C PHE A 409 15.42 -20.52 14.56
N THR A 410 14.69 -20.71 13.46
CA THR A 410 15.03 -20.09 12.17
C THR A 410 13.79 -19.69 11.35
N PRO A 411 13.81 -18.58 10.59
CA PRO A 411 12.78 -18.25 9.59
C PRO A 411 12.91 -19.12 8.31
N HIS A 412 13.36 -20.37 8.43
CA HIS A 412 13.58 -21.28 7.31
C HIS A 412 12.55 -22.40 7.33
N ASN A 413 11.27 -22.00 7.30
CA ASN A 413 10.14 -22.90 7.35
C ASN A 413 8.96 -22.30 6.55
N ASP A 414 7.95 -23.13 6.29
CA ASP A 414 6.66 -22.73 5.71
C ASP A 414 5.60 -22.44 6.80
N ASN A 415 6.00 -22.35 8.07
CA ASN A 415 5.10 -22.06 9.19
C ASN A 415 4.92 -20.54 9.34
N ASN A 416 3.80 -20.06 8.81
CA ASN A 416 3.43 -18.65 8.86
C ASN A 416 2.55 -18.30 10.07
N GLY A 417 2.35 -19.21 11.04
CA GLY A 417 1.45 -18.99 12.17
C GLY A 417 0.05 -18.59 11.70
N ASP A 418 -0.47 -17.48 12.23
CA ASP A 418 -1.79 -16.93 11.85
C ASP A 418 -1.73 -16.00 10.60
N VAL A 419 -0.56 -15.87 9.96
CA VAL A 419 -0.37 -15.00 8.79
C VAL A 419 -0.86 -15.69 7.52
N ARG A 420 -2.04 -15.27 7.06
CA ARG A 420 -2.66 -15.69 5.80
C ARG A 420 -1.98 -15.08 4.57
N LEU A 421 -1.35 -15.92 3.76
CA LEU A 421 -0.64 -15.50 2.54
C LEU A 421 -1.38 -15.77 1.23
N TRP A 422 -2.37 -16.66 1.23
CA TRP A 422 -3.15 -16.97 0.02
C TRP A 422 -4.02 -15.77 -0.37
N LEU A 423 -4.00 -15.37 -1.63
CA LEU A 423 -4.74 -14.21 -2.13
C LEU A 423 -6.02 -14.68 -2.81
N ASP A 424 -7.17 -14.10 -2.46
CA ASP A 424 -8.47 -14.43 -3.07
C ASP A 424 -8.66 -13.75 -4.43
N PRO A 425 -8.65 -14.51 -5.55
CA PRO A 425 -8.83 -13.92 -6.89
C PRO A 425 -10.21 -13.31 -7.13
N GLY A 426 -11.21 -13.69 -6.32
CA GLY A 426 -12.54 -13.10 -6.37
C GLY A 426 -12.59 -11.68 -5.82
N ARG A 427 -11.62 -11.30 -4.98
CA ARG A 427 -11.58 -10.02 -4.24
C ARG A 427 -10.51 -9.05 -4.74
N ILE A 428 -9.58 -9.52 -5.58
CA ILE A 428 -8.42 -8.76 -6.04
C ILE A 428 -8.44 -8.65 -7.56
N GLU A 429 -8.26 -7.44 -8.09
CA GLU A 429 -8.28 -7.19 -9.53
C GLU A 429 -6.93 -7.41 -10.23
N LYS A 430 -5.82 -7.10 -9.57
CA LYS A 430 -4.47 -7.31 -10.12
C LYS A 430 -3.45 -7.56 -9.00
N VAL A 431 -2.56 -8.53 -9.21
CA VAL A 431 -1.37 -8.75 -8.37
C VAL A 431 -0.12 -8.71 -9.23
N VAL A 432 0.90 -8.00 -8.78
CA VAL A 432 2.25 -8.02 -9.37
C VAL A 432 3.26 -8.34 -8.28
N HIS A 433 4.03 -9.41 -8.46
CA HIS A 433 5.08 -9.85 -7.54
C HIS A 433 6.43 -9.90 -8.24
N LEU A 434 7.36 -9.00 -7.87
CA LEU A 434 8.73 -9.05 -8.36
C LEU A 434 9.58 -9.88 -7.39
N THR A 435 10.25 -10.92 -7.88
CA THR A 435 11.02 -11.87 -7.06
C THR A 435 12.49 -11.91 -7.48
N ALA A 436 13.38 -11.99 -6.50
CA ALA A 436 14.81 -12.05 -6.76
C ALA A 436 15.21 -13.43 -7.30
N HIS A 437 16.06 -13.45 -8.33
CA HIS A 437 16.52 -14.70 -8.92
C HIS A 437 17.31 -15.59 -7.93
N LYS A 438 17.12 -16.91 -7.99
CA LYS A 438 17.70 -17.91 -7.07
C LYS A 438 19.23 -17.97 -7.04
N LYS A 439 19.90 -17.40 -8.06
CA LYS A 439 21.37 -17.32 -8.14
C LYS A 439 21.95 -16.00 -7.61
N THR A 440 21.11 -15.03 -7.27
CA THR A 440 21.51 -13.72 -6.74
C THR A 440 20.98 -13.50 -5.32
N GLU A 441 19.85 -14.10 -4.96
CA GLU A 441 19.40 -14.28 -3.58
C GLU A 441 19.40 -15.77 -3.22
N TYR A 442 20.19 -16.16 -2.22
CA TYR A 442 20.36 -17.55 -1.80
C TYR A 442 20.70 -17.65 -0.30
N ARG A 443 20.33 -16.63 0.48
CA ARG A 443 20.48 -16.68 1.94
C ARG A 443 19.49 -17.66 2.55
N TYR A 444 19.96 -18.39 3.56
CA TYR A 444 19.16 -19.37 4.30
C TYR A 444 17.88 -18.78 4.89
N ASN A 445 17.95 -17.58 5.45
CA ASN A 445 16.80 -16.95 6.12
C ASN A 445 15.85 -16.16 5.18
N PHE A 446 16.09 -16.17 3.87
CA PHE A 446 15.33 -15.37 2.88
C PHE A 446 14.57 -16.27 1.91
N CYS A 447 13.75 -17.15 2.49
CA CYS A 447 12.92 -18.09 1.75
C CYS A 447 11.79 -17.36 1.02
N LEU A 448 11.66 -17.58 -0.29
CA LEU A 448 10.63 -16.94 -1.11
C LEU A 448 9.28 -17.60 -0.86
N ASN A 449 8.24 -16.80 -0.65
CA ASN A 449 6.85 -17.25 -0.66
C ASN A 449 6.16 -16.78 -1.93
N LYS A 450 5.91 -17.70 -2.87
CA LYS A 450 5.26 -17.36 -4.14
C LYS A 450 3.82 -16.88 -3.94
N VAL A 451 3.25 -16.23 -4.95
CA VAL A 451 1.80 -15.98 -5.01
C VAL A 451 1.07 -17.21 -5.56
N ASN A 452 -0.20 -17.39 -5.21
CA ASN A 452 -1.02 -18.43 -5.83
C ASN A 452 -1.28 -18.12 -7.31
N SER A 453 -1.53 -19.15 -8.11
CA SER A 453 -1.77 -18.97 -9.55
C SER A 453 -3.20 -18.48 -9.83
N ASP A 454 -3.32 -17.38 -10.57
CA ASP A 454 -4.55 -16.87 -11.15
C ASP A 454 -4.21 -16.01 -12.39
N GLY A 455 -5.13 -15.86 -13.35
CA GLY A 455 -4.90 -15.04 -14.55
C GLY A 455 -4.72 -13.55 -14.26
N LYS A 456 -5.16 -13.07 -13.09
CA LYS A 456 -4.95 -11.70 -12.62
C LYS A 456 -3.61 -11.50 -11.90
N PHE A 457 -2.89 -12.59 -11.58
CA PHE A 457 -1.72 -12.57 -10.71
C PHE A 457 -0.45 -12.84 -11.53
N GLU A 458 0.43 -11.85 -11.58
CA GLU A 458 1.68 -11.91 -12.31
C GLU A 458 2.87 -11.94 -11.36
N GLU A 459 3.66 -13.02 -11.44
CA GLU A 459 4.90 -13.18 -10.69
C GLU A 459 6.07 -13.18 -11.67
N PHE A 460 6.99 -12.26 -11.48
CA PHE A 460 8.16 -12.09 -12.33
C PHE A 460 9.44 -12.39 -11.54
N VAL A 461 10.31 -13.20 -12.12
CA VAL A 461 11.65 -13.46 -11.57
C VAL A 461 12.63 -12.53 -12.28
N VAL A 462 13.27 -11.64 -11.53
CA VAL A 462 14.15 -10.59 -12.06
C VAL A 462 15.56 -10.65 -11.47
N PRO A 463 16.61 -10.13 -12.16
CA PRO A 463 17.98 -10.12 -11.64
C PRO A 463 18.16 -9.30 -10.35
N GLY A 464 18.95 -9.78 -9.40
CA GLY A 464 19.29 -9.00 -8.20
C GLY A 464 19.08 -9.78 -6.90
N ALA A 465 19.63 -9.26 -5.80
CA ALA A 465 19.37 -9.74 -4.44
C ALA A 465 18.08 -9.11 -3.87
N HIS A 466 17.65 -9.56 -2.69
CA HIS A 466 16.41 -9.11 -2.04
C HIS A 466 16.20 -7.59 -2.02
N SER A 467 17.20 -6.82 -1.55
CA SER A 467 17.12 -5.35 -1.45
C SER A 467 17.53 -4.64 -2.74
N ASP A 468 18.08 -5.35 -3.72
CA ASP A 468 18.19 -4.80 -5.09
C ASP A 468 16.80 -4.62 -5.70
N LEU A 469 15.80 -5.39 -5.27
CA LEU A 469 14.41 -5.26 -5.71
C LEU A 469 13.61 -4.29 -4.84
N GLY A 470 13.58 -4.53 -3.53
CA GLY A 470 12.79 -3.73 -2.61
C GLY A 470 13.37 -2.37 -2.25
N GLY A 471 14.64 -2.12 -2.58
CA GLY A 471 15.37 -0.92 -2.16
C GLY A 471 15.97 -1.05 -0.76
N GLY A 472 16.71 -0.01 -0.36
CA GLY A 472 17.48 0.02 0.88
C GLY A 472 19.00 0.11 0.65
N TYR A 473 19.48 -0.31 -0.53
CA TYR A 473 20.86 -0.03 -0.93
C TYR A 473 21.02 1.41 -1.41
N GLN A 474 22.17 1.98 -1.11
CA GLN A 474 22.46 3.39 -1.33
C GLN A 474 22.89 3.61 -2.79
N SER A 475 22.55 4.77 -3.36
CA SER A 475 23.03 5.18 -4.69
C SER A 475 23.96 6.37 -4.57
N THR A 476 24.91 6.49 -5.50
CA THR A 476 25.72 7.71 -5.62
C THR A 476 24.88 8.98 -5.78
N LEU A 477 23.76 8.92 -6.51
CA LEU A 477 22.93 10.11 -6.80
C LEU A 477 22.33 10.70 -5.53
N ALA A 478 21.95 9.87 -4.55
CA ALA A 478 21.37 10.32 -3.30
C ALA A 478 22.27 11.27 -2.49
N TYR A 479 23.57 11.32 -2.80
CA TYR A 479 24.57 12.11 -2.10
C TYR A 479 25.23 13.21 -2.96
N GLU A 480 24.72 13.50 -4.15
CA GLU A 480 25.31 14.51 -5.05
C GLU A 480 25.16 15.95 -4.54
N THR A 481 24.09 16.26 -3.80
CA THR A 481 23.80 17.60 -3.31
C THR A 481 23.73 17.64 -1.78
N VAL A 482 24.70 18.31 -1.15
CA VAL A 482 24.66 18.63 0.29
C VAL A 482 24.65 20.14 0.46
N GLY A 483 23.47 20.71 0.76
CA GLY A 483 23.29 22.15 0.95
C GLY A 483 23.35 22.97 -0.35
N GLY A 484 22.84 22.42 -1.46
CA GLY A 484 22.77 23.13 -2.76
C GLY A 484 24.11 23.30 -3.47
N GLN A 485 25.16 22.59 -3.04
CA GLN A 485 26.44 22.51 -3.75
C GLN A 485 26.67 21.09 -4.26
N GLU A 486 26.93 20.96 -5.56
CA GLU A 486 27.51 19.75 -6.15
C GLU A 486 28.83 19.46 -5.45
N LYS A 487 28.90 18.33 -4.77
CA LYS A 487 30.13 17.84 -4.15
C LYS A 487 30.48 16.51 -4.80
N ASN A 488 31.76 16.34 -5.16
CA ASN A 488 32.26 15.06 -5.67
C ASN A 488 31.82 13.93 -4.74
N ARG A 489 31.12 12.95 -5.33
CA ARG A 489 30.53 11.77 -4.69
C ARG A 489 31.54 11.11 -3.74
N TYR A 490 31.12 10.79 -2.51
CA TYR A 490 31.90 9.95 -1.59
C TYR A 490 31.23 8.58 -1.48
N LEU A 491 32.01 7.51 -1.57
CA LEU A 491 31.49 6.17 -1.84
C LEU A 491 31.18 5.34 -0.60
N LEU A 492 31.29 5.89 0.62
CA LEU A 492 31.20 5.11 1.86
C LEU A 492 29.94 4.21 1.94
N PRO A 493 28.74 4.66 1.53
CA PRO A 493 27.56 3.80 1.59
C PRO A 493 27.52 2.72 0.50
N LEU A 494 28.42 2.80 -0.48
CA LEU A 494 28.53 1.90 -1.64
C LEU A 494 29.66 0.88 -1.49
N LEU A 495 30.46 1.01 -0.43
CA LEU A 495 31.57 0.10 -0.16
C LEU A 495 31.07 -1.20 0.45
N GLU A 496 30.90 -2.21 -0.38
CA GLU A 496 30.56 -3.55 0.03
C GLU A 496 31.80 -4.28 0.57
N SER A 497 31.78 -4.64 1.86
CA SER A 497 32.81 -5.48 2.50
C SER A 497 32.17 -6.67 3.21
N LYS A 498 32.16 -7.84 2.57
CA LYS A 498 31.51 -9.04 3.12
C LYS A 498 32.51 -10.15 3.46
N PRO A 499 32.45 -10.71 4.69
CA PRO A 499 33.25 -11.88 5.03
C PRO A 499 32.59 -13.13 4.44
N ILE A 500 33.09 -13.64 3.32
CA ILE A 500 32.48 -14.76 2.60
C ILE A 500 32.77 -16.11 3.26
N LYS A 501 33.99 -16.30 3.79
CA LYS A 501 34.35 -17.53 4.51
C LYS A 501 35.38 -17.26 5.58
N ARG A 502 35.18 -17.84 6.76
CA ARG A 502 36.14 -17.85 7.86
C ARG A 502 36.63 -19.27 8.11
N LEU A 503 37.95 -19.45 8.12
CA LEU A 503 38.58 -20.75 8.37
C LEU A 503 39.58 -20.61 9.53
N ARG A 504 39.50 -21.55 10.47
CA ARG A 504 40.36 -21.59 11.67
C ARG A 504 41.16 -22.88 11.68
N ARG A 505 42.44 -22.80 12.02
CA ARG A 505 43.27 -23.99 12.24
C ARG A 505 44.33 -23.73 13.29
N ASP A 506 44.51 -24.69 14.19
CA ASP A 506 45.55 -24.62 15.22
C ASP A 506 46.94 -24.52 14.62
N ILE A 507 47.77 -23.68 15.22
CA ILE A 507 49.16 -23.46 14.83
C ILE A 507 50.12 -23.66 15.99
N SER A 508 51.35 -24.00 15.64
CA SER A 508 52.53 -23.93 16.49
C SER A 508 53.57 -23.03 15.82
N ARG A 509 54.65 -22.71 16.54
CA ARG A 509 55.73 -21.87 16.03
C ARG A 509 56.38 -22.39 14.73
N TRP A 510 56.24 -23.68 14.43
CA TRP A 510 56.97 -24.35 13.34
C TRP A 510 56.10 -24.72 12.13
N ASN A 511 54.78 -24.54 12.20
CA ASN A 511 53.86 -24.99 11.13
C ASN A 511 53.04 -23.85 10.50
N TYR A 512 53.31 -22.59 10.85
CA TYR A 512 52.55 -21.43 10.37
C TYR A 512 52.41 -21.42 8.85
N ASP A 513 53.52 -21.48 8.11
CA ASP A 513 53.51 -21.40 6.64
C ASP A 513 52.76 -22.57 6.00
N LYS A 514 52.91 -23.77 6.57
CA LYS A 514 52.19 -24.97 6.12
C LYS A 514 50.69 -24.85 6.35
N VAL A 515 50.29 -24.34 7.52
CA VAL A 515 48.88 -24.10 7.84
C VAL A 515 48.30 -23.01 6.95
N LYS A 516 49.02 -21.90 6.77
CA LYS A 516 48.63 -20.82 5.86
C LYS A 516 48.43 -21.32 4.43
N ALA A 517 49.40 -22.04 3.86
CA ALA A 517 49.28 -22.60 2.51
C ALA A 517 48.06 -23.53 2.36
N SER A 518 47.75 -24.32 3.39
CA SER A 518 46.56 -25.17 3.40
C SER A 518 45.25 -24.39 3.52
N LEU A 519 45.25 -23.23 4.20
CA LEU A 519 44.10 -22.33 4.22
C LEU A 519 43.94 -21.61 2.87
N ASP A 520 45.03 -21.14 2.27
CA ASP A 520 45.06 -20.52 0.94
C ASP A 520 44.45 -21.46 -0.12
N GLU A 521 44.77 -22.75 -0.10
CA GLU A 521 44.18 -23.75 -1.02
C GLU A 521 42.66 -23.89 -0.83
N LYS A 522 42.18 -23.85 0.42
CA LYS A 522 40.73 -23.90 0.70
C LYS A 522 40.04 -22.62 0.25
N PHE A 523 40.62 -21.45 0.49
CA PHE A 523 40.07 -20.19 0.01
C PHE A 523 40.06 -20.11 -1.50
N LYS A 524 41.07 -20.65 -2.19
CA LYS A 524 41.06 -20.73 -3.65
C LYS A 524 39.85 -21.50 -4.18
N LYS A 525 39.48 -22.62 -3.56
CA LYS A 525 38.26 -23.38 -3.94
C LYS A 525 36.99 -22.57 -3.75
N VAL A 526 36.90 -21.79 -2.66
CA VAL A 526 35.76 -20.89 -2.42
C VAL A 526 35.71 -19.80 -3.49
N ILE A 527 36.85 -19.15 -3.81
CA ILE A 527 36.92 -18.15 -4.88
C ILE A 527 36.54 -18.74 -6.23
N ASP A 528 37.01 -19.96 -6.56
CA ASP A 528 36.67 -20.63 -7.81
C ASP A 528 35.15 -20.92 -7.90
N HIS A 529 34.51 -21.26 -6.77
CA HIS A 529 33.05 -21.40 -6.68
C HIS A 529 32.34 -20.05 -6.88
N GLU A 530 32.76 -19.00 -6.18
CA GLU A 530 32.20 -17.65 -6.33
C GLU A 530 32.29 -17.12 -7.78
N VAL A 531 33.43 -17.34 -8.43
CA VAL A 531 33.63 -16.99 -9.84
C VAL A 531 32.70 -17.80 -10.75
N SER A 532 32.42 -19.06 -10.40
CA SER A 532 31.46 -19.88 -11.15
C SER A 532 30.02 -19.35 -11.07
N LEU A 533 29.69 -18.60 -10.01
CA LEU A 533 28.42 -17.89 -9.83
C LEU A 533 28.38 -16.53 -10.55
N GLY A 534 29.47 -16.12 -11.20
CA GLY A 534 29.57 -14.87 -11.95
C GLY A 534 30.28 -13.73 -11.24
N TRP A 535 30.79 -13.93 -10.02
CA TRP A 535 31.50 -12.88 -9.28
C TRP A 535 32.92 -12.64 -9.81
N SER A 536 33.40 -11.39 -9.69
CA SER A 536 34.76 -11.03 -10.08
C SER A 536 35.79 -11.58 -9.10
N LYS A 537 36.78 -12.31 -9.62
CA LYS A 537 37.91 -12.82 -8.83
C LYS A 537 38.71 -11.71 -8.14
N ASP A 538 38.74 -10.51 -8.75
CA ASP A 538 39.56 -9.40 -8.30
C ASP A 538 38.98 -8.67 -7.07
N ASP A 539 37.75 -9.03 -6.66
CA ASP A 539 37.07 -8.48 -5.48
C ASP A 539 37.53 -9.16 -4.17
N TYR A 540 38.29 -10.25 -4.23
CA TYR A 540 38.55 -11.11 -3.08
C TYR A 540 39.94 -10.88 -2.47
N THR A 541 39.99 -10.76 -1.14
CA THR A 541 41.22 -10.70 -0.35
C THR A 541 41.17 -11.66 0.82
N VAL A 542 42.32 -12.19 1.25
CA VAL A 542 42.40 -13.07 2.42
C VAL A 542 43.18 -12.37 3.52
N ASP A 543 42.50 -12.08 4.63
CA ASP A 543 43.07 -11.50 5.83
C ASP A 543 43.40 -12.60 6.86
N TYR A 544 44.58 -12.55 7.46
CA TYR A 544 45.03 -13.54 8.44
C TYR A 544 45.27 -12.89 9.81
N LYS A 545 44.74 -13.50 10.87
CA LYS A 545 45.03 -13.12 12.26
C LYS A 545 45.41 -14.32 13.11
N THR A 546 46.40 -14.11 13.97
CA THR A 546 46.83 -15.13 14.95
C THR A 546 46.15 -14.85 16.28
N VAL A 547 45.41 -15.83 16.82
CA VAL A 547 44.61 -15.67 18.03
C VAL A 547 45.02 -16.70 19.08
N ARG A 548 45.17 -16.26 20.33
CA ARG A 548 45.43 -17.13 21.48
C ARG A 548 44.11 -17.57 22.11
N ARG A 549 43.93 -18.86 22.37
CA ARG A 549 42.80 -19.36 23.18
C ARG A 549 43.06 -19.05 24.65
N GLY A 550 42.08 -18.52 25.37
CA GLY A 550 42.19 -18.30 26.81
C GLY A 550 42.37 -19.63 27.55
N GLY A 551 43.34 -19.71 28.48
CA GLY A 551 43.50 -20.82 29.42
C GLY A 551 44.59 -21.86 29.08
N ASN A 552 44.98 -22.02 27.82
CA ASN A 552 46.09 -22.89 27.39
C ASN A 552 46.92 -22.15 26.33
N ASP A 553 48.24 -22.34 26.25
CA ASP A 553 49.14 -21.72 25.23
C ASP A 553 48.83 -22.11 23.76
N GLN A 554 47.65 -22.65 23.49
CA GLN A 554 47.18 -22.97 22.15
C GLN A 554 46.84 -21.71 21.37
N THR A 555 47.48 -21.60 20.21
CA THR A 555 47.30 -20.51 19.26
C THR A 555 46.70 -21.07 17.97
N TYR A 556 45.75 -20.36 17.36
CA TYR A 556 45.22 -20.71 16.04
C TYR A 556 45.40 -19.57 15.05
N LEU A 557 45.55 -19.95 13.78
CA LEU A 557 45.48 -19.02 12.65
C LEU A 557 44.03 -18.97 12.16
N GLU A 558 43.47 -17.78 12.12
CA GLU A 558 42.20 -17.50 11.49
C GLU A 558 42.44 -16.75 10.19
N GLY A 559 42.02 -17.36 9.08
CA GLY A 559 41.90 -16.69 7.79
C GLY A 559 40.46 -16.26 7.57
N THR A 560 40.26 -15.08 6.98
CA THR A 560 38.95 -14.60 6.52
C THR A 560 39.06 -14.16 5.07
N LEU A 561 38.26 -14.79 4.20
CA LEU A 561 38.06 -14.35 2.82
C LEU A 561 37.06 -13.20 2.83
N GLN A 562 37.52 -12.02 2.42
CA GLN A 562 36.73 -10.80 2.32
C GLN A 562 36.47 -10.48 0.85
N LYS A 563 35.21 -10.22 0.50
CA LYS A 563 34.83 -9.57 -0.76
C LYS A 563 34.78 -8.07 -0.52
N LYS A 564 35.53 -7.28 -1.30
CA LYS A 564 35.62 -5.82 -1.19
C LYS A 564 35.44 -5.18 -2.56
N ARG A 565 34.38 -4.40 -2.72
CA ARG A 565 34.08 -3.69 -3.98
C ARG A 565 33.21 -2.45 -3.74
N VAL A 566 32.96 -1.70 -4.81
CA VAL A 566 31.97 -0.62 -4.85
C VAL A 566 30.76 -1.18 -5.60
N VAL A 567 29.55 -0.98 -5.07
CA VAL A 567 28.29 -1.46 -5.66
C VAL A 567 27.27 -0.34 -5.61
N GLU A 568 26.58 -0.10 -6.72
CA GLU A 568 25.52 0.92 -6.79
C GLU A 568 24.17 0.30 -6.41
N GLY A 569 23.41 1.00 -5.56
CA GLY A 569 22.02 0.67 -5.21
C GLY A 569 20.99 1.07 -6.27
N ASP A 570 21.41 1.49 -7.46
CA ASP A 570 20.51 1.98 -8.50
C ASP A 570 19.62 0.90 -9.12
N LEU A 571 19.96 -0.38 -8.97
CA LEU A 571 19.13 -1.48 -9.49
C LEU A 571 17.71 -1.46 -8.89
N SER A 572 17.52 -0.99 -7.66
CA SER A 572 16.17 -0.88 -7.10
C SER A 572 15.33 0.19 -7.78
N ARG A 573 15.94 1.22 -8.37
CA ARG A 573 15.23 2.30 -9.10
C ARG A 573 14.68 1.82 -10.44
N LEU A 574 15.30 0.80 -11.03
CA LEU A 574 14.74 0.08 -12.17
C LEU A 574 13.44 -0.63 -11.76
N TYR A 575 13.46 -1.35 -10.63
CA TYR A 575 12.28 -2.08 -10.17
C TYR A 575 11.19 -1.21 -9.57
N LEU A 576 11.54 -0.03 -9.05
CA LEU A 576 10.60 1.04 -8.73
C LEU A 576 9.81 1.45 -9.98
N ARG A 577 10.50 1.72 -11.09
CA ARG A 577 9.88 2.09 -12.37
C ARG A 577 9.00 0.97 -12.93
N VAL A 578 9.45 -0.28 -12.83
CA VAL A 578 8.64 -1.45 -13.25
C VAL A 578 7.35 -1.53 -12.43
N MET A 579 7.44 -1.48 -11.10
CA MET A 579 6.24 -1.55 -10.24
C MET A 579 5.33 -0.33 -10.46
N TYR A 580 5.91 0.87 -10.59
CA TYR A 580 5.17 2.08 -10.93
C TYR A 580 4.40 1.92 -12.24
N GLY A 581 5.06 1.44 -13.30
CA GLY A 581 4.42 1.26 -14.61
C GLY A 581 3.25 0.27 -14.56
N PHE A 582 3.40 -0.85 -13.86
CA PHE A 582 2.31 -1.81 -13.65
C PHE A 582 1.16 -1.22 -12.84
N ALA A 583 1.47 -0.45 -11.79
CA ALA A 583 0.47 0.23 -10.98
C ALA A 583 -0.29 1.29 -11.79
N GLU A 584 0.41 2.12 -12.58
CA GLU A 584 -0.20 3.11 -13.48
C GLU A 584 -1.08 2.43 -14.55
N ASN A 585 -0.62 1.30 -15.12
CA ASN A 585 -1.42 0.49 -16.05
C ASN A 585 -2.72 -0.01 -15.39
N ALA A 586 -2.66 -0.39 -14.11
CA ALA A 586 -3.80 -0.75 -13.27
C ALA A 586 -4.59 0.47 -12.75
N LYS A 587 -4.28 1.69 -13.23
CA LYS A 587 -4.93 2.96 -12.86
C LYS A 587 -4.78 3.33 -11.38
N VAL A 588 -3.71 2.88 -10.73
CA VAL A 588 -3.32 3.35 -9.40
C VAL A 588 -3.00 4.86 -9.49
N PRO A 589 -3.51 5.71 -8.57
CA PRO A 589 -3.34 7.16 -8.62
C PRO A 589 -1.93 7.57 -8.16
N LEU A 590 -0.94 7.32 -9.02
CA LEU A 590 0.44 7.75 -8.85
C LEU A 590 0.72 8.98 -9.73
N ASP A 591 1.58 9.88 -9.27
CA ASP A 591 2.05 11.06 -10.02
C ASP A 591 3.58 11.04 -10.12
N ASP A 592 4.09 10.98 -11.35
CA ASP A 592 5.52 11.09 -11.65
C ASP A 592 5.95 12.50 -12.10
N GLN A 593 5.11 13.51 -11.86
CA GLN A 593 5.34 14.90 -12.26
C GLN A 593 5.63 15.01 -13.76
N GLN A 594 4.78 14.36 -14.57
CA GLN A 594 4.93 14.30 -16.02
C GLN A 594 6.28 13.70 -16.47
N GLY A 595 6.78 12.74 -15.69
CA GLY A 595 8.04 12.03 -15.90
C GLY A 595 9.30 12.80 -15.46
N GLU A 596 9.18 14.01 -14.91
CA GLU A 596 10.35 14.81 -14.51
C GLU A 596 11.19 14.12 -13.43
N ILE A 597 10.55 13.37 -12.51
CA ILE A 597 11.24 12.67 -11.41
C ILE A 597 12.20 11.57 -11.89
N TRP A 598 11.98 11.01 -13.09
CA TRP A 598 12.75 9.88 -13.58
C TRP A 598 14.07 10.31 -14.21
N ASN A 599 14.17 11.57 -14.61
CA ASN A 599 15.34 12.14 -15.27
C ASN A 599 16.50 12.30 -14.29
N GLU A 600 17.75 12.23 -14.77
CA GLU A 600 18.95 12.38 -13.95
C GLU A 600 19.01 13.72 -13.18
N GLU A 601 18.41 14.78 -13.73
CA GLU A 601 18.29 16.11 -13.11
C GLU A 601 17.12 16.21 -12.10
N GLY A 602 16.31 15.15 -11.99
CA GLY A 602 15.18 15.05 -11.07
C GLY A 602 15.59 14.75 -9.62
N ASP A 603 14.64 14.26 -8.82
CA ASP A 603 14.93 13.90 -7.43
C ASP A 603 15.83 12.65 -7.37
N SER A 604 16.98 12.81 -6.69
CA SER A 604 18.02 11.81 -6.51
C SER A 604 17.57 10.45 -5.96
N TYR A 605 16.42 10.36 -5.28
CA TYR A 605 15.89 9.08 -4.80
C TYR A 605 15.21 8.26 -5.89
N TYR A 606 14.77 8.89 -6.98
CA TYR A 606 13.98 8.31 -8.06
C TYR A 606 14.76 8.25 -9.37
N SER A 607 15.57 9.27 -9.64
CA SER A 607 16.39 9.37 -10.84
C SER A 607 17.43 8.25 -10.92
N ALA A 608 17.75 7.84 -12.15
CA ALA A 608 18.75 6.80 -12.42
C ALA A 608 19.92 7.41 -13.23
N PRO A 609 21.18 7.02 -12.95
CA PRO A 609 22.32 7.50 -13.75
C PRO A 609 22.18 7.08 -15.21
N ARG A 610 22.62 7.93 -16.15
CA ARG A 610 22.64 7.56 -17.58
C ARG A 610 23.47 6.30 -17.83
N THR A 611 24.67 6.29 -17.25
CA THR A 611 25.62 5.19 -17.39
C THR A 611 26.21 4.78 -16.05
N ILE A 612 26.36 3.49 -15.82
CA ILE A 612 27.03 2.91 -14.64
C ILE A 612 28.06 1.91 -15.14
N ASP A 613 29.35 2.16 -14.85
CA ASP A 613 30.48 1.33 -15.32
C ASP A 613 30.43 1.00 -16.83
N GLY A 614 29.95 1.96 -17.65
CA GLY A 614 29.82 1.83 -19.11
C GLY A 614 28.57 1.08 -19.59
N TYR A 615 27.67 0.67 -18.69
CA TYR A 615 26.34 0.16 -19.01
C TYR A 615 25.35 1.33 -19.14
N GLU A 616 24.59 1.37 -20.24
CA GLU A 616 23.55 2.39 -20.52
C GLU A 616 22.29 2.17 -19.65
N PHE A 617 22.46 2.35 -18.34
CA PHE A 617 21.45 2.04 -17.33
C PHE A 617 20.19 2.91 -17.44
N GLY A 618 20.35 4.20 -17.71
CA GLY A 618 19.22 5.12 -17.85
C GLY A 618 18.28 4.74 -19.00
N GLU A 619 18.84 4.45 -20.18
CA GLU A 619 18.03 4.00 -21.34
C GLU A 619 17.31 2.68 -21.05
N PHE A 620 17.97 1.77 -20.33
CA PHE A 620 17.37 0.51 -19.92
C PHE A 620 16.20 0.70 -18.93
N CYS A 621 16.35 1.60 -17.97
CA CYS A 621 15.28 2.00 -17.05
C CYS A 621 14.05 2.56 -17.79
N GLU A 622 14.25 3.44 -18.78
CA GLU A 622 13.15 4.01 -19.57
C GLU A 622 12.42 2.97 -20.42
N LYS A 623 13.16 2.01 -21.00
CA LYS A 623 12.56 0.87 -21.72
C LYS A 623 11.71 0.01 -20.78
N ALA A 624 12.22 -0.27 -19.58
CA ALA A 624 11.51 -1.07 -18.58
C ALA A 624 10.25 -0.36 -18.08
N LEU A 625 10.33 0.94 -17.78
CA LEU A 625 9.18 1.77 -17.43
C LEU A 625 8.12 1.74 -18.55
N SER A 626 8.55 2.00 -19.80
CA SER A 626 7.66 2.02 -20.96
C SER A 626 6.95 0.68 -21.19
N ALA A 627 7.65 -0.44 -21.03
CA ALA A 627 7.04 -1.76 -21.11
C ALA A 627 5.99 -1.96 -20.00
N ALA A 628 6.35 -1.64 -18.75
CA ALA A 628 5.48 -1.82 -17.59
C ALA A 628 4.22 -0.94 -17.67
N LYS A 629 4.31 0.31 -18.16
CA LYS A 629 3.15 1.19 -18.43
C LYS A 629 2.18 0.57 -19.44
N ASN A 630 2.67 -0.29 -20.33
CA ASN A 630 1.85 -1.07 -21.27
C ASN A 630 1.34 -2.41 -20.70
N GLY A 631 1.64 -2.72 -19.43
CA GLY A 631 1.23 -3.95 -18.75
C GLY A 631 2.12 -5.15 -19.06
N GLU A 632 3.34 -4.92 -19.56
CA GLU A 632 4.29 -5.99 -19.90
C GLU A 632 5.62 -5.81 -19.16
N LEU A 633 6.24 -6.91 -18.72
CA LEU A 633 7.63 -6.86 -18.29
C LEU A 633 8.53 -6.76 -19.51
N LEU A 634 9.53 -5.89 -19.48
CA LEU A 634 10.58 -5.87 -20.51
C LEU A 634 11.20 -7.27 -20.62
N GLY A 635 11.09 -7.92 -21.79
CA GLY A 635 11.44 -9.35 -21.93
C GLY A 635 12.88 -9.71 -21.54
N GLU A 636 13.81 -8.75 -21.60
CA GLU A 636 15.18 -8.93 -21.11
C GLU A 636 15.27 -9.10 -19.58
N LEU A 637 14.30 -8.61 -18.81
CA LEU A 637 14.26 -8.72 -17.34
C LEU A 637 13.67 -10.03 -16.84
N ASP A 638 12.90 -10.75 -17.65
CA ASP A 638 12.37 -12.06 -17.25
C ASP A 638 13.48 -13.11 -17.29
N VAL A 639 13.95 -13.48 -16.10
CA VAL A 639 14.97 -14.52 -15.91
C VAL A 639 14.42 -15.77 -15.23
N SER A 640 13.10 -15.99 -15.30
CA SER A 640 12.44 -17.15 -14.69
C SER A 640 12.97 -18.50 -15.18
N ASN A 641 13.40 -18.57 -16.45
CA ASN A 641 13.91 -19.79 -17.09
C ASN A 641 15.45 -19.88 -17.10
N VAL A 642 16.15 -18.98 -16.40
CA VAL A 642 17.62 -18.94 -16.37
C VAL A 642 18.13 -19.86 -15.26
N GLU A 643 18.95 -20.85 -15.61
CA GLU A 643 19.54 -21.75 -14.62
C GLU A 643 20.86 -21.22 -14.05
N GLU A 644 21.71 -20.60 -14.88
CA GLU A 644 22.98 -20.04 -14.46
C GLU A 644 23.15 -18.60 -14.96
N VAL A 645 23.83 -17.76 -14.16
CA VAL A 645 24.06 -16.33 -14.48
C VAL A 645 24.66 -16.12 -15.87
N LYS A 646 25.63 -16.96 -16.24
CA LYS A 646 26.35 -16.90 -17.52
C LYS A 646 25.44 -17.11 -18.75
N ASP A 647 24.28 -17.72 -18.56
CA ASP A 647 23.33 -18.02 -19.63
C ASP A 647 22.37 -16.84 -19.88
N SER A 648 22.44 -15.79 -19.04
CA SER A 648 21.69 -14.55 -19.17
C SER A 648 22.62 -13.36 -19.41
N SER A 649 22.45 -12.71 -20.57
CA SER A 649 23.20 -11.50 -20.92
C SER A 649 22.90 -10.35 -19.95
N ILE A 650 21.65 -10.19 -19.52
CA ILE A 650 21.27 -9.13 -18.58
C ILE A 650 21.93 -9.33 -17.22
N MET A 651 21.87 -10.55 -16.65
CA MET A 651 22.45 -10.83 -15.34
C MET A 651 23.96 -10.64 -15.37
N THR A 652 24.61 -11.13 -16.43
CA THR A 652 26.06 -10.94 -16.64
C THR A 652 26.43 -9.46 -16.77
N SER A 653 25.60 -8.64 -17.42
CA SER A 653 25.87 -7.22 -17.62
C SER A 653 25.70 -6.44 -16.32
N LEU A 654 24.62 -6.68 -15.57
CA LEU A 654 24.37 -6.05 -14.28
C LEU A 654 25.42 -6.42 -13.23
N MET A 655 25.87 -7.68 -13.18
CA MET A 655 26.96 -8.09 -12.27
C MET A 655 28.29 -7.41 -12.63
N LYS A 656 28.61 -7.28 -13.93
CA LYS A 656 29.82 -6.59 -14.40
C LYS A 656 29.80 -5.10 -14.12
N ALA A 657 28.63 -4.47 -14.20
CA ALA A 657 28.42 -3.07 -13.87
C ALA A 657 28.27 -2.80 -12.36
N ASN A 658 28.53 -3.80 -11.50
CA ASN A 658 28.41 -3.70 -10.05
C ASN A 658 27.04 -3.19 -9.58
N LEU A 659 25.95 -3.68 -10.19
CA LEU A 659 24.57 -3.33 -9.84
C LEU A 659 23.86 -4.38 -8.98
N ILE A 660 24.41 -5.59 -8.86
CA ILE A 660 23.82 -6.67 -8.05
C ILE A 660 24.66 -6.86 -6.80
N HIS A 661 24.06 -6.65 -5.62
CA HIS A 661 24.72 -6.86 -4.35
C HIS A 661 24.93 -8.35 -4.05
N HIS A 662 26.01 -8.68 -3.34
CA HIS A 662 26.23 -10.05 -2.91
C HIS A 662 25.30 -10.38 -1.76
N SER A 663 24.25 -11.19 -1.97
CA SER A 663 23.22 -11.40 -0.93
C SER A 663 23.78 -11.95 0.39
N SER A 664 24.72 -12.89 0.34
CA SER A 664 25.18 -13.64 1.53
C SER A 664 26.54 -13.20 2.10
N ASP A 665 26.82 -13.65 3.33
CA ASP A 665 28.14 -13.62 3.98
C ASP A 665 28.26 -14.81 4.96
N CYS A 666 29.31 -14.90 5.77
CA CYS A 666 29.52 -16.00 6.71
C CYS A 666 28.91 -15.76 8.12
N SER A 667 28.07 -14.74 8.29
CA SER A 667 27.30 -14.48 9.51
C SER A 667 26.13 -15.46 9.66
N ILE A 668 25.58 -15.57 10.86
CA ILE A 668 24.43 -16.46 11.13
C ILE A 668 23.18 -15.99 10.37
N ALA A 669 22.99 -14.68 10.24
CA ALA A 669 21.81 -14.09 9.62
C ALA A 669 21.83 -14.17 8.08
N ASN A 670 22.99 -13.94 7.46
CA ASN A 670 23.14 -13.86 6.01
C ASN A 670 23.88 -15.06 5.39
N LYS A 671 24.08 -16.17 6.13
CA LYS A 671 24.70 -17.37 5.55
C LYS A 671 23.95 -17.86 4.30
N PRO A 672 24.68 -18.33 3.28
CA PRO A 672 24.05 -18.98 2.13
C PRO A 672 23.37 -20.28 2.57
N HIS A 673 22.34 -20.69 1.84
CA HIS A 673 21.80 -22.04 1.92
C HIS A 673 22.57 -22.94 0.94
N GLU A 674 23.32 -23.91 1.50
CA GLU A 674 24.17 -24.83 0.75
C GLU A 674 23.47 -26.19 0.58
N SER A 675 23.36 -26.69 -0.64
CA SER A 675 22.93 -28.06 -0.99
C SER A 675 23.88 -28.65 -2.02
N ASP A 676 24.48 -29.81 -1.74
CA ASP A 676 25.41 -30.53 -2.63
C ASP A 676 26.48 -29.64 -3.30
N ASP A 677 27.20 -28.83 -2.50
CA ASP A 677 28.24 -27.87 -2.95
C ASP A 677 27.72 -26.75 -3.88
N THR A 678 26.41 -26.49 -3.89
CA THR A 678 25.77 -25.36 -4.60
C THR A 678 24.96 -24.48 -3.66
N PHE A 679 24.86 -23.19 -4.00
CA PHE A 679 23.93 -22.28 -3.33
C PHE A 679 22.55 -22.41 -3.93
N VAL A 680 21.55 -22.57 -3.05
CA VAL A 680 20.15 -22.74 -3.40
C VAL A 680 19.31 -21.70 -2.68
N ARG A 681 18.18 -21.31 -3.26
CA ARG A 681 17.16 -20.50 -2.59
C ARG A 681 15.99 -21.41 -2.25
N GLU A 682 15.56 -21.41 -1.00
CA GLU A 682 14.34 -22.12 -0.61
C GLU A 682 13.13 -21.34 -1.12
N ILE A 683 12.18 -22.05 -1.74
CA ILE A 683 11.00 -21.47 -2.39
C ILE A 683 9.76 -22.26 -1.94
N PHE A 684 8.81 -21.57 -1.33
CA PHE A 684 7.54 -22.13 -0.90
C PHE A 684 6.43 -21.74 -1.88
N GLU A 685 5.76 -22.77 -2.41
CA GLU A 685 4.55 -22.59 -3.20
C GLU A 685 3.38 -22.16 -2.29
N CYS A 686 2.57 -21.22 -2.76
CA CYS A 686 1.41 -20.77 -1.99
C CYS A 686 0.30 -21.81 -2.03
N LYS A 687 -0.10 -22.31 -0.86
CA LYS A 687 -1.23 -23.22 -0.70
C LYS A 687 -2.38 -22.48 -0.04
N LYS A 688 -3.61 -22.77 -0.48
CA LYS A 688 -4.79 -22.36 0.27
C LYS A 688 -4.85 -23.19 1.54
N GLU A 689 -4.80 -22.54 2.69
CA GLU A 689 -5.01 -23.22 3.98
C GLU A 689 -6.44 -23.80 4.00
N SER A 690 -6.54 -25.05 4.45
CA SER A 690 -7.74 -25.89 4.37
C SER A 690 -8.73 -25.61 5.48
#